data_AF-A0A235H6S8-F1
#
_entry.id   AF-A0A235H6S8-F1
#
_cell.length_a   1.000
_cell.length_b   1.000
_cell.length_c   1.000
_cell.angle_alpha   90.00
_cell.angle_beta   90.00
_cell.angle_gamma   90.00
#
_symmetry.space_group_name_H-M   'P 1'
#
loop_
_entity.id
_entity.type
_entity.pdbx_description
1 polymer ?
#
loop_
_entity_poly.entity_id
_entity_poly.type
_entity_poly.pdbx_seq_one_letter_code
_entity_poly.pdbx_strand_id
1 'polypeptide(L)'
;MPFSEGVGYGVPPTFPSCAGAGQEAPRTKAPHPYEVQSMCGIAGALNLDGRYSAEELSDIVSAMTDSMPHRGPDDRGVWVSPDRRCALGHRRLSIIDTSSAARQPMADESGAVITYNGELYNHLELRANLSRAGTTFRTRSDTEVFLAGLAQHGTGWFPKVDAMFALGFFDPHRNSLILARDAFGEKPLYYTVQNGLFAFASELQALTRIPGFSPVVDDESIALYLSFQYIPAPRTIYRSCRKLPPGCYLEAGEAGIGEPVRYYRFITGSAVEATASLDEQADALEEVLLRSLRRRLLSDVPLGAFLSGGVDSSTAVALITRRLNRPIQTFSIGFEGTASTEHEAARAIAAHLGTEHQDQMVAPADIEEMSSFIAARLDEPNGDSSCLPTYLLSELTRRHVTVAISGDGGDEVFGGYDRYFHCEAAVARNRERIADGSWHAGRDYYSSRILTFDDRDLSLLCGGMPAAAAAELARLRGYIDMDRRPLVNVLRELDAANYLPGAVLAKVDRMSMQHSLEVRTPYLSVDVAEFGARLSASQISAGFSGKLVLKRLASRYLPADWMERPKMGFGLPMTSWAEESLRARTLALLSEPDARLTQWLPPEAVRSFFEQREQAISVYQLWSLRILEHWLRSHPAIPATGFERPSAGHGSATAPVALAPAGKDLEKDLEPVYDAILSGRMKVVGWGAIATLPCYVAQSPFPIDYIVDSDPSKWGTSICGIPIRPPQALSGEKPDAVIVVVFPFYSPPTVRQILTQLEGHGRFRAIPPFRAELDGAVVRTVVARLAREAGEGGAPPLLQRALSVLDDSWSEDTPALIRSVRARLSAERAPAVSRRVRLVIGSLQAGGAERQICYLAVGLKRQGWDVALLAFAATQPGAEHYAAMLEHEGVPLEVLPSARDHFAEMQTDDRMLEEFRISEPLLKRLPSYLIHWTLVACRRFVADRPELVICYLDVVNLSAGLGALLAGVGHVLLSGRNLHPGHLPNHYGDDVSWMQECYRHLSRFPEVILSANSKAGARSYAEWLGLPRERVHTVPNGIPAAALMPPVEAVEAVRAALGVGTRTPLIVGVFRLAEEKRPLLFVEVIRRLHEQGVPFKAALVGDGLMADAVRAAVERSGLSERLLLLGVREDVRTVVAASDLVLHVALVEGHPNALMEAQLLGRPVVASRAEGTQEILAPVHRLRLCSTDDDGTGLAAHCRAVLDSLEETKQAAAEAAPWVANCFSIDRLVTNTLASAGLPVPA
;
A
#
# COMPACT_ATOMS: atom_id res chain seq x y z
N MET A 1 23.22 53.68 33.52
CA MET A 1 22.44 54.04 34.73
C MET A 1 21.49 55.17 34.37
N PRO A 2 20.29 55.27 34.97
CA PRO A 2 19.50 54.23 35.63
C PRO A 2 18.03 54.14 35.10
N PHE A 3 17.22 53.32 35.76
CA PHE A 3 15.86 52.87 35.43
C PHE A 3 14.72 53.91 35.58
N SER A 4 13.59 53.67 34.92
CA SER A 4 12.24 53.87 35.48
C SER A 4 11.17 53.00 34.79
N GLU A 5 10.32 52.35 35.59
CA GLU A 5 9.09 51.62 35.22
C GLU A 5 7.97 52.61 34.79
N GLY A 6 6.80 52.27 34.27
CA GLY A 6 6.13 51.01 33.92
C GLY A 6 4.70 51.33 33.42
N VAL A 7 4.07 50.49 32.58
CA VAL A 7 2.76 50.79 31.95
C VAL A 7 1.67 49.84 32.47
N GLY A 8 0.51 50.39 32.84
CA GLY A 8 -0.60 49.65 33.45
C GLY A 8 -1.56 48.98 32.46
N TYR A 9 -2.20 47.91 32.92
CA TYR A 9 -3.31 47.23 32.23
C TYR A 9 -4.67 47.89 32.51
N GLY A 10 -5.54 47.94 31.50
CA GLY A 10 -6.93 48.38 31.62
C GLY A 10 -7.83 47.68 30.60
N VAL A 11 -8.86 46.98 31.09
CA VAL A 11 -9.78 46.13 30.32
C VAL A 11 -10.92 46.94 29.67
N PRO A 12 -11.36 46.62 28.45
CA PRO A 12 -12.69 46.98 27.93
C PRO A 12 -13.66 45.76 27.88
N PRO A 13 -14.99 45.99 27.85
CA PRO A 13 -15.97 45.03 28.38
C PRO A 13 -16.68 44.11 27.36
N THR A 14 -17.38 43.11 27.92
CA THR A 14 -18.25 42.13 27.27
C THR A 14 -19.43 42.72 26.49
N PHE A 15 -19.76 42.15 25.33
CA PHE A 15 -20.98 42.46 24.56
C PHE A 15 -22.18 41.56 24.94
N PRO A 16 -23.42 42.10 24.99
CA PRO A 16 -24.62 41.32 25.27
C PRO A 16 -25.28 40.73 24.00
N SER A 17 -26.08 39.67 24.19
CA SER A 17 -26.90 39.06 23.15
C SER A 17 -28.19 39.85 22.89
N CYS A 18 -28.73 39.74 21.67
CA CYS A 18 -30.09 40.20 21.33
C CYS A 18 -30.71 39.29 20.26
N ALA A 19 -31.93 38.85 20.50
CA ALA A 19 -32.82 38.25 19.51
C ALA A 19 -33.99 39.21 19.24
N GLY A 20 -34.44 39.31 17.99
CA GLY A 20 -35.59 40.14 17.61
C GLY A 20 -35.78 40.23 16.09
N ALA A 21 -37.00 39.96 15.61
CA ALA A 21 -37.31 39.83 14.19
C ALA A 21 -37.74 41.17 13.52
N GLY A 22 -37.58 41.26 12.20
CA GLY A 22 -38.11 42.34 11.36
C GLY A 22 -37.84 42.10 9.87
N GLN A 23 -38.84 42.28 9.01
CA GLN A 23 -38.80 41.88 7.58
C GLN A 23 -38.20 42.92 6.61
N GLU A 24 -37.58 42.38 5.55
CA GLU A 24 -37.51 42.85 4.15
C GLU A 24 -37.18 44.32 3.79
N ALA A 25 -36.04 44.49 3.11
CA ALA A 25 -35.95 45.03 1.74
C ALA A 25 -34.52 44.82 1.16
N PRO A 26 -34.35 44.54 -0.15
CA PRO A 26 -33.07 44.04 -0.67
C PRO A 26 -32.04 45.16 -0.89
N ARG A 27 -30.83 45.00 -0.33
CA ARG A 27 -29.66 45.81 -0.70
C ARG A 27 -28.76 45.06 -1.67
N THR A 28 -28.47 45.75 -2.77
CA THR A 28 -27.63 45.34 -3.89
C THR A 28 -26.22 44.90 -3.46
N LYS A 29 -25.69 43.86 -4.12
CA LYS A 29 -24.30 43.40 -3.96
C LYS A 29 -23.32 44.57 -4.19
N ALA A 30 -22.43 44.80 -3.22
CA ALA A 30 -21.20 45.57 -3.36
C ALA A 30 -20.00 44.59 -3.41
N PRO A 31 -18.88 44.92 -4.07
CA PRO A 31 -17.83 43.97 -4.42
C PRO A 31 -16.87 43.65 -3.26
N HIS A 32 -16.27 42.46 -3.27
CA HIS A 32 -15.20 42.05 -2.36
C HIS A 32 -13.93 42.88 -2.58
N PRO A 33 -13.31 43.45 -1.53
CA PRO A 33 -12.00 44.09 -1.61
C PRO A 33 -10.95 43.32 -0.78
N TYR A 34 -10.27 42.36 -1.39
CA TYR A 34 -9.03 41.79 -0.86
C TYR A 34 -8.03 41.59 -1.99
N GLU A 35 -7.20 42.62 -2.24
CA GLU A 35 -6.04 42.52 -3.12
C GLU A 35 -4.96 41.68 -2.42
N VAL A 36 -4.57 40.57 -3.05
CA VAL A 36 -3.52 39.67 -2.54
C VAL A 36 -2.18 40.03 -3.20
N GLN A 37 -1.13 40.21 -2.39
CA GLN A 37 0.24 40.46 -2.85
C GLN A 37 1.15 39.26 -2.53
N SER A 38 2.01 38.88 -3.49
CA SER A 38 2.28 37.49 -3.85
C SER A 38 3.76 36.98 -4.16
N MET A 39 4.01 35.81 -4.81
CA MET A 39 5.29 35.00 -4.84
C MET A 39 6.10 34.96 -6.17
N CYS A 40 6.64 33.82 -6.67
CA CYS A 40 7.38 33.70 -7.94
C CYS A 40 6.76 32.64 -8.86
N GLY A 41 6.63 32.95 -10.16
CA GLY A 41 5.96 32.11 -11.14
C GLY A 41 6.46 32.34 -12.58
N ILE A 42 6.78 31.25 -13.28
CA ILE A 42 7.35 31.30 -14.64
C ILE A 42 6.39 30.75 -15.69
N ALA A 43 6.50 31.28 -16.91
CA ALA A 43 5.84 30.77 -18.10
C ALA A 43 6.73 30.96 -19.34
N GLY A 44 6.42 30.28 -20.42
CA GLY A 44 7.03 30.57 -21.72
C GLY A 44 6.54 29.63 -22.81
N ALA A 45 6.87 29.98 -24.06
CA ALA A 45 6.44 29.25 -25.24
C ALA A 45 7.48 29.32 -26.37
N LEU A 46 7.66 28.20 -27.07
CA LEU A 46 8.44 28.05 -28.28
C LEU A 46 7.49 27.74 -29.45
N ASN A 47 7.53 28.58 -30.48
CA ASN A 47 6.75 28.54 -31.71
C ASN A 47 7.42 27.58 -32.71
N LEU A 48 6.96 26.32 -32.74
CA LEU A 48 7.60 25.20 -33.42
C LEU A 48 7.45 25.25 -34.95
N ASP A 49 6.30 25.73 -35.43
CA ASP A 49 5.94 25.79 -36.85
C ASP A 49 5.94 27.23 -37.42
N GLY A 50 6.32 28.22 -36.60
CA GLY A 50 6.43 29.63 -36.99
C GLY A 50 5.08 30.33 -37.21
N ARG A 51 3.96 29.73 -36.79
CA ARG A 51 2.61 30.22 -37.11
C ARG A 51 2.19 31.50 -36.39
N TYR A 52 2.75 31.77 -35.22
CA TYR A 52 2.45 32.97 -34.41
C TYR A 52 3.43 34.10 -34.71
N SER A 53 2.94 35.35 -34.68
CA SER A 53 3.81 36.54 -34.69
C SER A 53 4.55 36.71 -33.35
N ALA A 54 5.53 37.62 -33.32
CA ALA A 54 6.24 37.96 -32.08
C ALA A 54 5.29 38.59 -31.05
N GLU A 55 4.37 39.42 -31.53
CA GLU A 55 3.33 40.10 -30.75
C GLU A 55 2.34 39.07 -30.19
N GLU A 56 1.82 38.16 -31.03
CA GLU A 56 0.93 37.09 -30.57
C GLU A 56 1.60 36.18 -29.53
N LEU A 57 2.86 35.80 -29.73
CA LEU A 57 3.62 34.99 -28.78
C LEU A 57 3.85 35.72 -27.45
N SER A 58 4.08 37.04 -27.50
CA SER A 58 4.19 37.91 -26.32
C SER A 58 2.86 38.02 -25.55
N ASP A 59 1.74 38.19 -26.25
CA ASP A 59 0.40 38.27 -25.66
C ASP A 59 -0.01 36.94 -25.01
N ILE A 60 0.30 35.81 -25.65
CA ILE A 60 0.06 34.46 -25.10
C ILE A 60 0.82 34.29 -23.78
N VAL A 61 2.13 34.55 -23.77
CA VAL A 61 2.95 34.39 -22.54
C VAL A 61 2.56 35.42 -21.48
N SER A 62 2.15 36.63 -21.87
CA SER A 62 1.57 37.62 -20.95
C SER A 62 0.32 37.06 -20.27
N ALA A 63 -0.64 36.53 -21.04
CA ALA A 63 -1.86 35.92 -20.50
C ALA A 63 -1.59 34.70 -19.59
N MET A 64 -0.57 33.90 -19.90
CA MET A 64 -0.10 32.83 -19.01
C MET A 64 0.40 33.40 -17.67
N THR A 65 1.29 34.40 -17.68
CA THR A 65 1.80 35.03 -16.45
C THR A 65 0.75 35.81 -15.66
N ASP A 66 -0.21 36.44 -16.33
CA ASP A 66 -1.32 37.18 -15.72
C ASP A 66 -2.35 36.26 -15.02
N SER A 67 -2.27 34.94 -15.23
CA SER A 67 -3.04 33.96 -14.46
C SER A 67 -2.38 33.48 -13.16
N MET A 68 -1.11 33.82 -12.93
CA MET A 68 -0.38 33.50 -11.70
C MET A 68 0.04 34.75 -10.90
N PRO A 69 -0.80 35.78 -10.72
CA PRO A 69 -0.42 36.96 -9.95
C PRO A 69 -0.22 36.61 -8.48
N HIS A 70 -0.90 35.58 -7.95
CA HIS A 70 -0.62 34.99 -6.63
C HIS A 70 0.78 34.35 -6.55
N ARG A 71 1.51 34.26 -7.66
CA ARG A 71 2.94 33.96 -7.74
C ARG A 71 3.75 35.13 -8.30
N GLY A 72 3.36 36.39 -8.08
CA GLY A 72 4.27 37.53 -8.21
C GLY A 72 3.65 38.90 -8.44
N PRO A 73 3.67 39.78 -7.41
CA PRO A 73 3.12 41.13 -7.41
C PRO A 73 4.20 42.18 -7.66
N ASP A 74 5.47 41.89 -7.36
CA ASP A 74 6.51 42.90 -7.13
C ASP A 74 7.02 43.41 -8.48
N ASP A 75 7.15 42.49 -9.43
CA ASP A 75 7.48 42.78 -10.82
C ASP A 75 6.86 41.73 -11.75
N ARG A 76 6.74 42.09 -13.03
CA ARG A 76 6.42 41.17 -14.12
C ARG A 76 7.21 41.52 -15.37
N GLY A 77 7.56 40.49 -16.13
CA GLY A 77 8.30 40.66 -17.37
C GLY A 77 7.91 39.62 -18.40
N VAL A 78 7.96 40.03 -19.66
CA VAL A 78 7.95 39.14 -20.83
C VAL A 78 9.10 39.55 -21.74
N TRP A 79 9.79 38.57 -22.29
CA TRP A 79 10.85 38.70 -23.25
C TRP A 79 10.53 37.83 -24.47
N VAL A 80 10.88 38.30 -25.67
CA VAL A 80 10.73 37.57 -26.93
C VAL A 80 12.10 37.50 -27.61
N SER A 81 12.45 36.35 -28.17
CA SER A 81 13.74 36.11 -28.81
C SER A 81 13.94 36.94 -30.09
N PRO A 82 15.19 37.25 -30.47
CA PRO A 82 15.48 38.00 -31.70
C PRO A 82 14.96 37.31 -32.98
N ASP A 83 14.92 35.97 -32.99
CA ASP A 83 14.37 35.17 -34.09
C ASP A 83 12.83 35.06 -34.06
N ARG A 84 12.18 35.64 -33.04
CA ARG A 84 10.72 35.72 -32.83
C ARG A 84 10.03 34.37 -32.60
N ARG A 85 10.77 33.33 -32.20
CA ARG A 85 10.21 31.98 -31.97
C ARG A 85 10.08 31.59 -30.52
N CYS A 86 10.80 32.20 -29.59
CA CYS A 86 10.72 31.89 -28.17
C CYS A 86 10.22 33.12 -27.41
N ALA A 87 9.36 32.92 -26.42
CA ALA A 87 9.01 33.93 -25.44
C ALA A 87 9.09 33.35 -24.02
N LEU A 88 9.65 34.14 -23.10
CA LEU A 88 9.77 33.81 -21.69
C LEU A 88 8.99 34.85 -20.88
N GLY A 89 8.32 34.41 -19.83
CA GLY A 89 7.50 35.23 -18.95
C GLY A 89 7.82 34.96 -17.49
N HIS A 90 7.62 35.98 -16.66
CA HIS A 90 7.92 35.92 -15.23
C HIS A 90 6.97 36.80 -14.40
N ARG A 91 6.55 36.26 -13.27
CA ARG A 91 5.95 36.97 -12.12
C ARG A 91 6.93 36.85 -10.95
N ARG A 92 7.29 37.99 -10.35
CA ARG A 92 8.36 38.09 -9.35
C ARG A 92 7.84 38.38 -7.95
N LEU A 93 8.48 37.74 -6.98
CA LEU A 93 8.63 38.19 -5.61
C LEU A 93 10.12 38.39 -5.37
N SER A 94 10.43 39.49 -4.72
CA SER A 94 11.79 40.00 -4.58
C SER A 94 12.36 39.57 -3.25
N ILE A 95 13.12 38.46 -3.23
CA ILE A 95 13.71 37.90 -2.00
C ILE A 95 15.21 38.21 -1.86
N ILE A 96 15.98 38.03 -2.94
CA ILE A 96 17.39 38.43 -3.02
C ILE A 96 17.55 39.46 -4.14
N ASP A 97 18.26 40.55 -3.81
CA ASP A 97 18.40 41.74 -4.65
C ASP A 97 17.04 42.31 -5.07
N THR A 98 16.39 43.04 -4.16
CA THR A 98 15.06 43.63 -4.38
C THR A 98 15.02 44.79 -5.38
N SER A 99 16.14 45.08 -6.05
CA SER A 99 16.20 46.10 -7.09
C SER A 99 15.54 45.64 -8.39
N SER A 100 15.20 46.61 -9.25
CA SER A 100 14.75 46.36 -10.63
C SER A 100 15.86 45.86 -11.56
N ALA A 101 17.12 45.85 -11.13
CA ALA A 101 18.23 45.29 -11.92
C ALA A 101 18.20 43.76 -11.93
N ALA A 102 17.66 43.15 -10.86
CA ALA A 102 17.44 41.71 -10.72
C ALA A 102 16.09 41.23 -11.31
N ARG A 103 15.47 42.03 -12.19
CA ARG A 103 14.21 41.67 -12.85
C ARG A 103 14.37 40.46 -13.78
N GLN A 104 13.27 39.78 -14.03
CA GLN A 104 13.20 38.61 -14.90
C GLN A 104 12.09 38.75 -15.96
N PRO A 105 12.17 38.08 -17.13
CA PRO A 105 13.29 37.26 -17.61
C PRO A 105 14.60 38.04 -17.72
N MET A 106 15.69 37.43 -17.25
CA MET A 106 17.00 38.08 -17.12
C MET A 106 17.90 37.66 -18.28
N ALA A 107 18.51 38.64 -18.97
CA ALA A 107 19.39 38.42 -20.11
C ALA A 107 20.85 38.81 -19.81
N ASP A 108 21.81 38.06 -20.35
CA ASP A 108 23.24 38.36 -20.28
C ASP A 108 23.73 39.15 -21.53
N GLU A 109 25.05 39.30 -21.68
CA GLU A 109 25.66 39.98 -22.83
C GLU A 109 25.80 39.08 -24.07
N SER A 110 25.68 37.75 -23.93
CA SER A 110 25.69 36.80 -25.05
C SER A 110 24.32 36.68 -25.74
N GLY A 111 23.26 37.13 -25.07
CA GLY A 111 21.86 36.98 -25.49
C GLY A 111 21.18 35.75 -24.88
N ALA A 112 21.82 35.07 -23.93
CA ALA A 112 21.20 34.01 -23.14
C ALA A 112 20.23 34.59 -22.12
N VAL A 113 19.07 33.95 -21.96
CA VAL A 113 17.97 34.49 -21.15
C VAL A 113 17.38 33.41 -20.25
N ILE A 114 17.13 33.74 -18.99
CA ILE A 114 16.52 32.85 -18.00
C ILE A 114 15.20 33.43 -17.45
N THR A 115 14.22 32.55 -17.22
CA THR A 115 13.13 32.77 -16.27
C THR A 115 13.20 31.67 -15.21
N TYR A 116 13.20 32.07 -13.93
CA TYR A 116 13.66 31.28 -12.79
C TYR A 116 12.78 31.50 -11.56
N ASN A 117 12.03 30.48 -11.15
CA ASN A 117 11.31 30.43 -9.87
C ASN A 117 12.07 29.49 -8.93
N GLY A 118 12.78 30.04 -7.95
CA GLY A 118 13.64 29.27 -7.05
C GLY A 118 14.57 30.16 -6.24
N GLU A 119 15.49 29.51 -5.52
CA GLU A 119 16.61 30.14 -4.83
C GLU A 119 17.87 29.26 -4.99
N LEU A 120 18.98 29.86 -5.47
CA LEU A 120 20.27 29.19 -5.60
C LEU A 120 21.07 29.38 -4.32
N TYR A 121 20.85 28.48 -3.36
CA TYR A 121 21.40 28.57 -2.00
C TYR A 121 22.94 28.66 -1.95
N ASN A 122 23.67 28.03 -2.88
CA ASN A 122 25.14 28.15 -2.98
C ASN A 122 25.64 29.24 -3.96
N HIS A 123 24.80 30.22 -4.35
CA HIS A 123 25.17 31.24 -5.34
C HIS A 123 26.42 32.06 -4.98
N LEU A 124 26.69 32.33 -3.70
CA LEU A 124 27.90 33.08 -3.30
C LEU A 124 29.20 32.30 -3.59
N GLU A 125 29.18 30.99 -3.38
CA GLU A 125 30.30 30.08 -3.65
C GLU A 125 30.51 29.96 -5.18
N LEU A 126 29.42 29.77 -5.93
CA LEU A 126 29.43 29.67 -7.38
C LEU A 126 29.83 30.99 -8.05
N ARG A 127 29.34 32.14 -7.57
CA ARG A 127 29.76 33.49 -8.01
C ARG A 127 31.26 33.68 -7.86
N ALA A 128 31.81 33.33 -6.70
CA ALA A 128 33.26 33.46 -6.45
C ALA A 128 34.09 32.57 -7.40
N ASN A 129 33.58 31.40 -7.79
CA ASN A 129 34.22 30.52 -8.77
C ASN A 129 34.13 31.10 -10.19
N LEU A 130 32.95 31.55 -10.63
CA LEU A 130 32.72 32.15 -11.94
C LEU A 130 33.51 33.47 -12.12
N SER A 131 33.60 34.31 -11.10
CA SER A 131 34.43 35.54 -11.16
C SER A 131 35.93 35.25 -11.21
N ARG A 132 36.41 34.17 -10.57
CA ARG A 132 37.80 33.71 -10.77
C ARG A 132 38.05 33.17 -12.19
N ALA A 133 37.00 32.73 -12.89
CA ALA A 133 37.04 32.37 -14.31
C ALA A 133 36.82 33.56 -15.27
N GLY A 134 36.67 34.80 -14.75
CA GLY A 134 36.53 36.03 -15.54
C GLY A 134 35.11 36.60 -15.65
N THR A 135 34.10 35.95 -15.06
CA THR A 135 32.70 36.41 -15.12
C THR A 135 32.48 37.66 -14.27
N THR A 136 31.98 38.73 -14.89
CA THR A 136 31.51 39.93 -14.20
C THR A 136 30.01 39.83 -13.92
N PHE A 137 29.55 40.42 -12.82
CA PHE A 137 28.15 40.38 -12.38
C PHE A 137 27.65 41.81 -12.14
N ARG A 138 26.45 42.13 -12.63
CA ARG A 138 25.85 43.48 -12.56
C ARG A 138 24.95 43.65 -11.35
N THR A 139 24.42 42.53 -10.84
CA THR A 139 23.47 42.45 -9.73
C THR A 139 24.11 41.71 -8.55
N ARG A 140 23.40 41.61 -7.43
CA ARG A 140 23.66 40.65 -6.34
C ARG A 140 22.80 39.38 -6.46
N SER A 141 21.85 39.33 -7.39
CA SER A 141 20.93 38.21 -7.52
C SER A 141 21.64 36.89 -7.77
N ASP A 142 21.08 35.85 -7.16
CA ASP A 142 21.37 34.45 -7.35
C ASP A 142 21.01 33.99 -8.78
N THR A 143 19.96 34.57 -9.37
CA THR A 143 19.50 34.35 -10.75
C THR A 143 20.58 34.67 -11.78
N GLU A 144 21.35 35.76 -11.58
CA GLU A 144 22.45 36.13 -12.50
C GLU A 144 23.60 35.12 -12.42
N VAL A 145 23.82 34.50 -11.26
CA VAL A 145 24.81 33.43 -11.06
C VAL A 145 24.36 32.15 -11.76
N PHE A 146 23.05 31.82 -11.70
CA PHE A 146 22.48 30.68 -12.42
C PHE A 146 22.56 30.88 -13.94
N LEU A 147 22.20 32.07 -14.43
CA LEU A 147 22.28 32.48 -15.83
C LEU A 147 23.70 32.31 -16.39
N ALA A 148 24.70 32.92 -15.74
CA ALA A 148 26.09 32.82 -16.17
C ALA A 148 26.63 31.38 -16.11
N GLY A 149 26.24 30.61 -15.08
CA GLY A 149 26.62 29.21 -14.95
C GLY A 149 26.08 28.32 -16.08
N LEU A 150 24.81 28.50 -16.47
CA LEU A 150 24.21 27.81 -17.61
C LEU A 150 24.81 28.27 -18.94
N ALA A 151 25.03 29.57 -19.15
CA ALA A 151 25.67 30.08 -20.36
C ALA A 151 27.10 29.53 -20.55
N GLN A 152 27.88 29.38 -19.47
CA GLN A 152 29.26 28.88 -19.54
C GLN A 152 29.37 27.35 -19.57
N HIS A 153 28.46 26.61 -18.94
CA HIS A 153 28.59 25.15 -18.72
C HIS A 153 27.46 24.30 -19.30
N GLY A 154 26.41 24.92 -19.84
CA GLY A 154 25.20 24.24 -20.30
C GLY A 154 24.58 23.37 -19.20
N THR A 155 24.03 22.23 -19.60
CA THR A 155 23.39 21.25 -18.72
C THR A 155 24.36 20.58 -17.73
N GLY A 156 25.68 20.67 -17.96
CA GLY A 156 26.73 20.30 -17.00
C GLY A 156 26.81 21.22 -15.77
N TRP A 157 25.93 22.23 -15.66
CA TRP A 157 25.77 23.07 -14.48
C TRP A 157 24.94 22.39 -13.37
N PHE A 158 23.90 21.64 -13.70
CA PHE A 158 22.92 21.15 -12.72
C PHE A 158 23.48 20.29 -11.58
N PRO A 159 24.51 19.43 -11.76
CA PRO A 159 25.12 18.70 -10.64
C PRO A 159 25.87 19.57 -9.62
N LYS A 160 26.02 20.88 -9.84
CA LYS A 160 26.80 21.81 -9.00
C LYS A 160 25.94 22.71 -8.10
N VAL A 161 24.61 22.69 -8.25
CA VAL A 161 23.71 23.62 -7.55
C VAL A 161 23.05 22.97 -6.33
N ASP A 162 23.10 23.67 -5.19
CA ASP A 162 22.21 23.44 -4.03
C ASP A 162 21.10 24.48 -4.16
N ALA A 163 19.93 24.08 -4.67
CA ALA A 163 18.86 24.99 -5.06
C ALA A 163 17.51 24.27 -5.10
N MET A 164 16.45 24.97 -4.71
CA MET A 164 15.09 24.67 -5.16
C MET A 164 14.81 25.51 -6.40
N PHE A 165 14.25 24.95 -7.47
CA PHE A 165 14.01 25.70 -8.71
C PHE A 165 13.14 24.99 -9.74
N ALA A 166 12.39 25.79 -10.47
CA ALA A 166 11.91 25.53 -11.81
C ALA A 166 12.43 26.65 -12.72
N LEU A 167 12.92 26.32 -13.92
CA LEU A 167 13.43 27.32 -14.86
C LEU A 167 13.13 26.99 -16.32
N GLY A 168 13.12 28.06 -17.13
CA GLY A 168 13.29 28.02 -18.58
C GLY A 168 14.48 28.91 -18.97
N PHE A 169 15.44 28.34 -19.70
CA PHE A 169 16.66 29.01 -20.15
C PHE A 169 16.78 28.92 -21.67
N PHE A 170 16.90 30.06 -22.35
CA PHE A 170 17.12 30.13 -23.79
C PHE A 170 18.61 30.30 -24.10
N ASP A 171 19.17 29.34 -24.84
CA ASP A 171 20.54 29.37 -25.38
C ASP A 171 20.51 29.97 -26.80
N PRO A 172 21.13 31.14 -27.06
CA PRO A 172 21.12 31.79 -28.36
C PRO A 172 22.10 31.13 -29.36
N HIS A 173 23.10 30.38 -28.89
CA HIS A 173 24.06 29.67 -29.73
C HIS A 173 23.48 28.39 -30.32
N ARG A 174 22.63 27.72 -29.53
CA ARG A 174 21.89 26.51 -29.95
C ARG A 174 20.49 26.79 -30.50
N ASN A 175 19.99 28.01 -30.26
CA ASN A 175 18.60 28.41 -30.49
C ASN A 175 17.60 27.41 -29.87
N SER A 176 17.83 27.08 -28.60
CA SER A 176 17.11 26.04 -27.86
C SER A 176 16.69 26.51 -26.47
N LEU A 177 15.50 26.11 -26.06
CA LEU A 177 14.94 26.30 -24.74
C LEU A 177 15.21 25.06 -23.87
N ILE A 178 15.92 25.25 -22.76
CA ILE A 178 16.16 24.23 -21.73
C ILE A 178 15.18 24.47 -20.59
N LEU A 179 14.36 23.47 -20.25
CA LEU A 179 13.58 23.47 -19.01
C LEU A 179 14.29 22.60 -17.98
N ALA A 180 14.30 23.02 -16.71
CA ALA A 180 14.88 22.19 -15.65
C ALA A 180 14.14 22.37 -14.32
N ARG A 181 14.12 21.29 -13.53
CA ARG A 181 13.46 21.20 -12.23
C ARG A 181 14.41 20.59 -11.19
N ASP A 182 14.38 21.14 -9.98
CA ASP A 182 15.30 20.80 -8.89
C ASP A 182 15.29 19.33 -8.45
N ALA A 183 16.32 19.00 -7.66
CA ALA A 183 16.66 17.67 -7.18
C ALA A 183 15.48 16.86 -6.59
N PHE A 184 14.60 17.52 -5.84
CA PHE A 184 13.47 16.89 -5.14
C PHE A 184 12.11 17.36 -5.67
N GLY A 185 12.08 18.23 -6.66
CA GLY A 185 10.86 18.81 -7.23
C GLY A 185 10.16 19.79 -6.29
N GLU A 186 10.90 20.47 -5.42
CA GLU A 186 10.39 21.52 -4.51
C GLU A 186 9.57 22.56 -5.29
N LYS A 187 9.99 22.93 -6.50
CA LYS A 187 9.23 23.83 -7.39
C LYS A 187 8.50 23.08 -8.52
N PRO A 188 7.23 23.40 -8.82
CA PRO A 188 6.47 22.77 -9.90
C PRO A 188 6.90 23.29 -11.29
N LEU A 189 6.88 22.39 -12.27
CA LEU A 189 7.13 22.72 -13.68
C LEU A 189 6.36 21.77 -14.60
N TYR A 190 5.48 22.35 -15.42
CA TYR A 190 4.64 21.64 -16.39
C TYR A 190 4.96 22.11 -17.80
N TYR A 191 4.72 21.23 -18.78
CA TYR A 191 4.83 21.55 -20.19
C TYR A 191 3.77 20.84 -21.04
N THR A 192 3.54 21.35 -22.25
CA THR A 192 2.61 20.76 -23.23
C THR A 192 3.03 21.10 -24.66
N VAL A 193 2.55 20.30 -25.62
CA VAL A 193 2.74 20.52 -27.06
C VAL A 193 1.36 20.61 -27.70
N GLN A 194 0.90 21.82 -28.01
CA GLN A 194 -0.42 22.04 -28.60
C GLN A 194 -0.39 23.18 -29.61
N ASN A 195 -1.10 23.00 -30.72
CA ASN A 195 -1.39 24.06 -31.71
C ASN A 195 -0.13 24.85 -32.15
N GLY A 196 0.96 24.15 -32.48
CA GLY A 196 2.24 24.74 -32.90
C GLY A 196 3.15 25.26 -31.77
N LEU A 197 2.70 25.24 -30.51
CA LEU A 197 3.49 25.67 -29.35
C LEU A 197 4.03 24.50 -28.55
N PHE A 198 5.30 24.56 -28.16
CA PHE A 198 5.80 23.94 -26.94
C PHE A 198 5.73 24.99 -25.82
N ALA A 199 4.82 24.81 -24.86
CA ALA A 199 4.56 25.79 -23.80
C ALA A 199 4.83 25.19 -22.41
N PHE A 200 5.31 26.01 -21.48
CA PHE A 200 5.61 25.61 -20.10
C PHE A 200 5.16 26.64 -19.07
N ALA A 201 4.91 26.20 -17.83
CA ALA A 201 4.58 27.08 -16.71
C ALA A 201 4.81 26.43 -15.33
N SER A 202 4.83 27.27 -14.27
CA SER A 202 4.79 26.81 -12.87
C SER A 202 3.45 26.19 -12.46
N GLU A 203 2.34 26.52 -13.12
CA GLU A 203 1.00 25.98 -12.81
C GLU A 203 0.25 25.55 -14.08
N LEU A 204 -0.53 24.48 -13.99
CA LEU A 204 -1.36 24.02 -15.10
C LEU A 204 -2.40 25.06 -15.54
N GLN A 205 -2.90 25.89 -14.63
CA GLN A 205 -3.85 26.96 -14.97
C GLN A 205 -3.27 27.95 -15.99
N ALA A 206 -1.97 28.22 -15.96
CA ALA A 206 -1.32 29.06 -16.96
C ALA A 206 -1.26 28.39 -18.33
N LEU A 207 -1.04 27.07 -18.40
CA LEU A 207 -1.12 26.34 -19.68
C LEU A 207 -2.52 26.40 -20.31
N THR A 208 -3.60 26.54 -19.51
CA THR A 208 -4.97 26.69 -20.05
C THR A 208 -5.18 27.96 -20.88
N ARG A 209 -4.23 28.91 -20.84
CA ARG A 209 -4.30 30.19 -21.55
C ARG A 209 -3.76 30.14 -22.99
N ILE A 210 -3.13 29.04 -23.40
CA ILE A 210 -2.59 28.91 -24.77
C ILE A 210 -3.70 28.70 -25.81
N PRO A 211 -3.55 29.21 -27.05
CA PRO A 211 -4.53 28.99 -28.10
C PRO A 211 -4.69 27.51 -28.44
N GLY A 212 -5.93 27.00 -28.41
CA GLY A 212 -6.21 25.59 -28.71
C GLY A 212 -5.81 24.61 -27.60
N PHE A 213 -5.69 25.07 -26.34
CA PHE A 213 -5.56 24.19 -25.18
C PHE A 213 -6.66 23.12 -25.15
N SER A 214 -6.30 21.90 -24.72
CA SER A 214 -7.24 20.78 -24.62
C SER A 214 -7.54 20.45 -23.16
N PRO A 215 -8.69 20.87 -22.60
CA PRO A 215 -9.09 20.57 -21.22
C PRO A 215 -9.59 19.12 -21.05
N VAL A 216 -9.07 18.18 -21.85
CA VAL A 216 -9.41 16.76 -21.75
C VAL A 216 -8.73 16.18 -20.53
N VAL A 217 -9.55 15.79 -19.55
CA VAL A 217 -9.10 15.11 -18.34
C VAL A 217 -8.67 13.69 -18.71
N ASP A 218 -7.57 13.23 -18.10
CA ASP A 218 -7.04 11.89 -18.30
C ASP A 218 -7.63 10.92 -17.27
N ASP A 219 -8.52 10.04 -17.73
CA ASP A 219 -9.24 9.05 -16.93
C ASP A 219 -8.27 8.17 -16.08
N GLU A 220 -7.13 7.80 -16.66
CA GLU A 220 -6.04 7.08 -16.00
C GLU A 220 -5.35 7.89 -14.88
N SER A 221 -5.35 9.23 -14.99
CA SER A 221 -4.81 10.11 -13.96
C SER A 221 -5.80 10.37 -12.82
N ILE A 222 -7.11 10.24 -13.05
CA ILE A 222 -8.10 10.14 -11.96
C ILE A 222 -7.85 8.88 -11.13
N ALA A 223 -7.60 7.73 -11.77
CA ALA A 223 -7.27 6.49 -11.06
C ALA A 223 -6.03 6.64 -10.18
N LEU A 224 -4.95 7.21 -10.72
CA LEU A 224 -3.72 7.50 -9.96
C LEU A 224 -3.95 8.47 -8.81
N TYR A 225 -4.77 9.51 -9.01
CA TYR A 225 -5.18 10.42 -7.94
C TYR A 225 -5.92 9.69 -6.81
N LEU A 226 -6.86 8.79 -7.14
CA LEU A 226 -7.56 7.99 -6.14
C LEU A 226 -6.60 7.02 -5.42
N SER A 227 -5.64 6.41 -6.13
CA SER A 227 -4.61 5.59 -5.50
C SER A 227 -3.78 6.38 -4.47
N PHE A 228 -3.17 7.50 -4.88
CA PHE A 228 -2.08 8.14 -4.13
C PHE A 228 -2.43 9.48 -3.48
N GLN A 229 -3.64 10.00 -3.66
CA GLN A 229 -4.05 11.40 -3.38
C GLN A 229 -3.36 12.48 -4.24
N TYR A 230 -2.47 12.09 -5.15
CA TYR A 230 -1.82 12.97 -6.12
C TYR A 230 -1.57 12.20 -7.43
N ILE A 231 -1.23 12.92 -8.49
CA ILE A 231 -0.91 12.32 -9.79
C ILE A 231 0.62 12.22 -9.92
N PRO A 232 1.23 11.02 -10.02
CA PRO A 232 2.67 10.89 -10.21
C PRO A 232 3.17 11.52 -11.51
N ALA A 233 4.38 12.10 -11.46
CA ALA A 233 5.07 12.56 -12.68
C ALA A 233 5.42 11.36 -13.59
N PRO A 234 5.41 11.51 -14.92
CA PRO A 234 5.22 12.74 -15.68
C PRO A 234 3.75 13.06 -16.06
N ARG A 235 2.76 12.29 -15.58
CA ARG A 235 1.34 12.56 -15.88
C ARG A 235 0.84 13.82 -15.18
N THR A 236 -0.30 14.33 -15.63
CA THR A 236 -1.06 15.43 -14.99
C THR A 236 -2.54 15.12 -15.16
N ILE A 237 -3.42 15.86 -14.48
CA ILE A 237 -4.87 15.71 -14.68
C ILE A 237 -5.32 15.93 -16.13
N TYR A 238 -4.59 16.74 -16.91
CA TYR A 238 -4.85 16.94 -18.34
C TYR A 238 -4.02 16.00 -19.22
N ARG A 239 -4.68 15.33 -20.17
CA ARG A 239 -4.04 14.35 -21.08
C ARG A 239 -2.95 14.97 -21.97
N SER A 240 -3.08 16.25 -22.33
CA SER A 240 -2.11 16.99 -23.16
C SER A 240 -0.90 17.53 -22.40
N CYS A 241 -0.94 17.59 -21.06
CA CYS A 241 0.13 18.18 -20.26
C CYS A 241 1.03 17.12 -19.61
N ARG A 242 2.27 17.50 -19.29
CA ARG A 242 3.25 16.68 -18.57
C ARG A 242 3.89 17.48 -17.44
N LYS A 243 4.21 16.80 -16.33
CA LYS A 243 5.12 17.30 -15.28
C LYS A 243 6.54 16.93 -15.66
N LEU A 244 7.48 17.89 -15.58
CA LEU A 244 8.90 17.53 -15.59
C LEU A 244 9.21 16.79 -14.28
N PRO A 245 9.77 15.56 -14.31
CA PRO A 245 10.10 14.85 -13.08
C PRO A 245 11.20 15.58 -12.28
N PRO A 246 11.28 15.35 -10.95
CA PRO A 246 12.38 15.85 -10.13
C PRO A 246 13.76 15.45 -10.65
N GLY A 247 14.74 16.33 -10.43
CA GLY A 247 16.14 16.12 -10.79
C GLY A 247 16.37 15.98 -12.29
N CYS A 248 15.50 16.55 -13.14
CA CYS A 248 15.56 16.42 -14.59
C CYS A 248 15.60 17.78 -15.31
N TYR A 249 16.20 17.77 -16.50
CA TYR A 249 16.07 18.83 -17.51
C TYR A 249 15.57 18.25 -18.83
N LEU A 250 15.05 19.10 -19.73
CA LEU A 250 14.70 18.73 -21.10
C LEU A 250 15.09 19.89 -22.03
N GLU A 251 15.45 19.60 -23.29
CA GLU A 251 15.79 20.61 -24.29
C GLU A 251 14.73 20.60 -25.43
N ALA A 252 14.34 21.78 -25.91
CA ALA A 252 13.39 21.96 -27.01
C ALA A 252 13.92 23.02 -28.00
N GLY A 253 13.90 22.72 -29.30
CA GLY A 253 14.42 23.60 -30.34
C GLY A 253 14.11 23.08 -31.74
N GLU A 254 14.89 23.49 -32.75
CA GLU A 254 14.71 23.04 -34.14
C GLU A 254 14.87 21.53 -34.33
N ALA A 255 15.70 20.89 -33.49
CA ALA A 255 15.89 19.44 -33.47
C ALA A 255 14.67 18.67 -32.91
N GLY A 256 13.61 19.38 -32.50
CA GLY A 256 12.44 18.85 -31.81
C GLY A 256 12.51 19.05 -30.30
N ILE A 257 11.74 18.24 -29.57
CA ILE A 257 11.66 18.25 -28.11
C ILE A 257 12.29 16.96 -27.62
N GLY A 258 13.33 17.08 -26.79
CA GLY A 258 14.02 15.95 -26.17
C GLY A 258 13.25 15.35 -25.00
N GLU A 259 13.57 14.09 -24.70
CA GLU A 259 13.09 13.43 -23.49
C GLU A 259 13.75 14.00 -22.21
N PRO A 260 13.08 13.99 -21.04
CA PRO A 260 13.68 14.42 -19.78
C PRO A 260 14.94 13.62 -19.39
N VAL A 261 16.07 14.32 -19.28
CA VAL A 261 17.36 13.78 -18.83
C VAL A 261 17.53 14.04 -17.34
N ARG A 262 17.86 12.99 -16.57
CA ARG A 262 18.03 13.07 -15.11
C ARG A 262 19.46 13.41 -14.74
N TYR A 263 19.65 14.46 -13.95
CA TYR A 263 20.94 14.89 -13.40
C TYR A 263 21.09 14.57 -11.91
N TYR A 264 19.99 14.33 -11.18
CA TYR A 264 20.01 13.97 -9.75
C TYR A 264 18.99 12.89 -9.40
N ARG A 265 19.33 12.05 -8.41
CA ARG A 265 18.40 11.16 -7.70
C ARG A 265 18.98 10.90 -6.30
N PHE A 266 18.13 10.96 -5.28
CA PHE A 266 18.45 10.43 -3.96
C PHE A 266 18.50 8.90 -4.02
N ILE A 267 19.65 8.30 -3.75
CA ILE A 267 19.87 6.84 -3.80
C ILE A 267 20.55 6.40 -2.50
N THR A 268 19.95 5.46 -1.79
CA THR A 268 20.42 5.02 -0.46
C THR A 268 21.43 3.88 -0.51
N GLY A 269 22.34 3.83 0.46
CA GLY A 269 23.37 2.79 0.56
C GLY A 269 22.85 1.39 0.93
N SER A 270 23.67 0.37 0.68
CA SER A 270 23.42 -1.02 1.08
C SER A 270 23.91 -1.38 2.49
N ALA A 271 24.48 -0.42 3.24
CA ALA A 271 25.09 -0.66 4.53
C ALA A 271 24.05 -1.06 5.61
N VAL A 272 24.21 -2.26 6.16
CA VAL A 272 23.40 -2.74 7.31
C VAL A 272 24.00 -2.21 8.62
N GLU A 273 25.32 -2.31 8.75
CA GLU A 273 26.08 -1.95 9.95
C GLU A 273 26.71 -0.56 9.84
N ALA A 274 26.84 0.09 10.99
CA ALA A 274 27.41 1.42 11.15
C ALA A 274 28.94 1.34 11.26
N THR A 275 29.67 2.13 10.47
CA THR A 275 31.14 2.29 10.63
C THR A 275 31.53 3.35 11.67
N ALA A 276 30.61 4.25 12.02
CA ALA A 276 30.78 5.28 13.03
C ALA A 276 29.54 5.37 13.94
N SER A 277 29.75 5.81 15.17
CA SER A 277 28.73 5.90 16.22
C SER A 277 27.63 6.91 15.90
N LEU A 278 26.49 6.80 16.58
CA LEU A 278 25.41 7.78 16.47
C LEU A 278 25.82 9.20 16.88
N ASP A 279 26.83 9.35 17.74
CA ASP A 279 27.35 10.66 18.14
C ASP A 279 28.23 11.30 17.05
N GLU A 280 29.15 10.52 16.45
CA GLU A 280 29.95 10.99 15.30
C GLU A 280 29.07 11.34 14.10
N GLN A 281 28.00 10.56 13.86
CA GLN A 281 27.01 10.89 12.84
C GLN A 281 26.17 12.13 13.21
N ALA A 282 25.84 12.34 14.48
CA ALA A 282 25.13 13.53 14.92
C ALA A 282 25.99 14.80 14.78
N ASP A 283 27.31 14.70 15.04
CA ASP A 283 28.28 15.78 14.79
C ASP A 283 28.37 16.12 13.28
N ALA A 284 28.54 15.10 12.44
CA ALA A 284 28.61 15.28 10.99
C ALA A 284 27.29 15.81 10.40
N LEU A 285 26.14 15.34 10.89
CA LEU A 285 24.83 15.88 10.52
C LEU A 285 24.71 17.35 10.94
N GLU A 286 25.18 17.71 12.13
CA GLU A 286 25.12 19.08 12.63
C GLU A 286 25.91 20.04 11.74
N GLU A 287 27.13 19.68 11.35
CA GLU A 287 27.96 20.50 10.45
C GLU A 287 27.29 20.74 9.09
N VAL A 288 26.75 19.67 8.48
CA VAL A 288 26.12 19.72 7.16
C VAL A 288 24.78 20.46 7.21
N LEU A 289 23.96 20.22 8.23
CA LEU A 289 22.68 20.92 8.42
C LEU A 289 22.89 22.40 8.75
N LEU A 290 23.93 22.76 9.53
CA LEU A 290 24.31 24.16 9.74
C LEU A 290 24.79 24.84 8.45
N ARG A 291 25.43 24.11 7.51
CA ARG A 291 25.78 24.66 6.19
C ARG A 291 24.52 24.93 5.36
N SER A 292 23.62 23.95 5.27
CA SER A 292 22.32 24.09 4.59
C SER A 292 21.50 25.27 5.14
N LEU A 293 21.38 25.37 6.47
CA LEU A 293 20.68 26.46 7.16
C LEU A 293 21.32 27.82 6.87
N ARG A 294 22.65 27.96 6.98
CA ARG A 294 23.34 29.24 6.68
C ARG A 294 23.03 29.75 5.28
N ARG A 295 23.02 28.87 4.27
CA ARG A 295 22.68 29.21 2.89
C ARG A 295 21.19 29.60 2.76
N ARG A 296 20.27 28.79 3.30
CA ARG A 296 18.81 29.02 3.24
C ARG A 296 18.32 30.22 4.05
N LEU A 297 19.12 30.72 4.99
CA LEU A 297 18.88 31.94 5.78
C LEU A 297 19.33 33.24 5.09
N LEU A 298 19.94 33.18 3.89
CA LEU A 298 20.23 34.35 3.08
C LEU A 298 18.93 34.91 2.49
N SER A 299 18.61 36.16 2.80
CA SER A 299 17.42 36.86 2.30
C SER A 299 17.59 38.36 2.54
N ASP A 300 17.13 39.20 1.61
CA ASP A 300 17.03 40.66 1.78
C ASP A 300 15.66 41.08 2.37
N VAL A 301 14.78 40.12 2.70
CA VAL A 301 13.45 40.33 3.29
C VAL A 301 13.26 39.54 4.60
N PRO A 302 12.24 39.85 5.43
CA PRO A 302 12.01 39.12 6.69
C PRO A 302 11.70 37.63 6.48
N LEU A 303 12.26 36.80 7.37
CA LEU A 303 12.22 35.34 7.31
C LEU A 303 11.89 34.75 8.69
N GLY A 304 10.99 33.76 8.71
CA GLY A 304 10.57 33.00 9.90
C GLY A 304 10.73 31.49 9.74
N ALA A 305 10.04 30.71 10.57
CA ALA A 305 10.00 29.24 10.46
C ALA A 305 8.64 28.67 10.89
N PHE A 306 8.23 27.57 10.25
CA PHE A 306 7.15 26.73 10.74
C PHE A 306 7.66 25.87 11.91
N LEU A 307 6.87 25.76 12.97
CA LEU A 307 7.18 24.97 14.16
C LEU A 307 5.97 24.12 14.54
N SER A 308 6.13 22.79 14.54
CA SER A 308 5.06 21.83 14.85
C SER A 308 5.26 21.11 16.19
N GLY A 309 6.36 21.40 16.90
CA GLY A 309 6.82 20.54 17.99
C GLY A 309 7.32 19.16 17.52
N GLY A 310 7.30 18.84 16.23
CA GLY A 310 7.98 17.66 15.68
C GLY A 310 9.51 17.79 15.78
N VAL A 311 10.24 16.67 15.76
CA VAL A 311 11.71 16.65 15.88
C VAL A 311 12.38 17.51 14.80
N ASP A 312 11.88 17.49 13.57
CA ASP A 312 12.55 18.10 12.40
C ASP A 312 12.51 19.63 12.48
N SER A 313 11.30 20.22 12.51
CA SER A 313 11.10 21.66 12.64
C SER A 313 11.76 22.20 13.91
N SER A 314 11.63 21.50 15.04
CA SER A 314 12.25 21.88 16.30
C SER A 314 13.79 21.85 16.25
N THR A 315 14.39 20.88 15.55
CA THR A 315 15.86 20.80 15.40
C THR A 315 16.38 21.90 14.49
N ALA A 316 15.70 22.17 13.37
CA ALA A 316 16.06 23.29 12.49
C ALA A 316 16.03 24.63 13.26
N VAL A 317 14.94 24.94 13.96
CA VAL A 317 14.82 26.17 14.78
C VAL A 317 15.85 26.20 15.91
N ALA A 318 16.13 25.06 16.57
CA ALA A 318 17.13 24.98 17.62
C ALA A 318 18.55 25.30 17.11
N LEU A 319 18.93 24.83 15.93
CA LEU A 319 20.23 25.14 15.33
C LEU A 319 20.32 26.63 14.92
N ILE A 320 19.24 27.20 14.37
CA ILE A 320 19.17 28.64 14.05
C ILE A 320 19.37 29.50 15.30
N THR A 321 18.64 29.19 16.37
CA THR A 321 18.67 29.98 17.62
C THR A 321 19.92 29.74 18.47
N ARG A 322 20.34 28.47 18.67
CA ARG A 322 21.41 28.11 19.62
C ARG A 322 22.80 27.99 19.00
N ARG A 323 22.93 27.73 17.70
CA ARG A 323 24.23 27.54 17.02
C ARG A 323 24.56 28.62 15.99
N LEU A 324 23.56 29.22 15.36
CA LEU A 324 23.75 30.41 14.52
C LEU A 324 23.47 31.73 15.27
N ASN A 325 22.96 31.67 16.50
CA ASN A 325 22.63 32.83 17.35
C ASN A 325 21.76 33.88 16.64
N ARG A 326 20.86 33.43 15.75
CA ARG A 326 19.98 34.28 14.96
C ARG A 326 18.56 34.24 15.56
N PRO A 327 17.96 35.39 15.92
CA PRO A 327 16.55 35.42 16.30
C PRO A 327 15.68 35.07 15.08
N ILE A 328 14.58 34.37 15.31
CA ILE A 328 13.65 33.94 14.28
C ILE A 328 12.23 33.90 14.86
N GLN A 329 11.25 34.35 14.07
CA GLN A 329 9.83 34.19 14.40
C GLN A 329 9.37 32.79 14.03
N THR A 330 8.58 32.17 14.88
CA THR A 330 8.05 30.81 14.65
C THR A 330 6.54 30.80 14.61
N PHE A 331 5.98 29.98 13.73
CA PHE A 331 4.55 29.95 13.45
C PHE A 331 3.99 28.53 13.57
N SER A 332 2.81 28.40 14.18
CA SER A 332 2.05 27.14 14.22
C SER A 332 0.55 27.38 14.08
N ILE A 333 -0.23 26.31 13.93
CA ILE A 333 -1.70 26.38 13.96
C ILE A 333 -2.26 25.20 14.75
N GLY A 334 -3.39 25.42 15.41
CA GLY A 334 -4.10 24.44 16.22
C GLY A 334 -5.56 24.30 15.79
N PHE A 335 -6.23 23.28 16.33
CA PHE A 335 -7.61 22.95 16.01
C PHE A 335 -8.44 22.87 17.28
N GLU A 336 -9.60 23.51 17.30
CA GLU A 336 -10.48 23.52 18.47
C GLU A 336 -11.17 22.16 18.71
N GLY A 337 -11.44 21.84 19.98
CA GLY A 337 -12.17 20.62 20.35
C GLY A 337 -11.38 19.30 20.25
N THR A 338 -10.09 19.36 19.93
CA THR A 338 -9.22 18.17 19.82
C THR A 338 -8.32 18.02 21.04
N ALA A 339 -8.28 16.82 21.63
CA ALA A 339 -7.56 16.55 22.89
C ALA A 339 -6.02 16.54 22.78
N SER A 340 -5.46 16.58 21.57
CA SER A 340 -4.01 16.66 21.33
C SER A 340 -3.74 17.39 20.02
N THR A 341 -2.96 18.47 20.07
CA THR A 341 -2.62 19.29 18.90
C THR A 341 -1.13 19.63 18.86
N GLU A 342 -0.61 19.84 17.66
CA GLU A 342 0.79 20.23 17.44
C GLU A 342 1.09 21.66 17.96
N HIS A 343 0.10 22.56 18.01
CA HIS A 343 0.30 23.95 18.42
C HIS A 343 0.74 24.11 19.89
N GLU A 344 0.20 23.34 20.83
CA GLU A 344 0.65 23.36 22.24
C GLU A 344 2.10 22.90 22.35
N ALA A 345 2.45 21.88 21.56
CA ALA A 345 3.79 21.34 21.49
C ALA A 345 4.77 22.36 20.88
N ALA A 346 4.34 23.08 19.84
CA ALA A 346 5.08 24.18 19.23
C ALA A 346 5.29 25.36 20.20
N ARG A 347 4.25 25.80 20.93
CA ARG A 347 4.37 26.83 21.99
C ARG A 347 5.39 26.44 23.06
N ALA A 348 5.37 25.19 23.53
CA ALA A 348 6.31 24.71 24.54
C ALA A 348 7.77 24.74 24.04
N ILE A 349 8.02 24.28 22.81
CA ILE A 349 9.35 24.34 22.19
C ILE A 349 9.77 25.78 21.90
N ALA A 350 8.87 26.64 21.45
CA ALA A 350 9.17 28.05 21.22
C ALA A 350 9.60 28.77 22.51
N ALA A 351 8.90 28.51 23.62
CA ALA A 351 9.28 29.02 24.95
C ALA A 351 10.65 28.50 25.40
N HIS A 352 10.94 27.21 25.18
CA HIS A 352 12.25 26.61 25.48
C HIS A 352 13.40 27.16 24.60
N LEU A 353 13.12 27.45 23.33
CA LEU A 353 14.11 28.00 22.39
C LEU A 353 14.24 29.53 22.46
N GLY A 354 13.27 30.23 23.04
CA GLY A 354 13.26 31.68 23.16
C GLY A 354 12.86 32.40 21.87
N THR A 355 12.03 31.78 21.02
CA THR A 355 11.56 32.40 19.76
C THR A 355 10.30 33.23 19.98
N GLU A 356 10.16 34.32 19.22
CA GLU A 356 8.89 35.04 19.08
C GLU A 356 7.90 34.12 18.34
N HIS A 357 6.95 33.53 19.08
CA HIS A 357 5.99 32.56 18.54
C HIS A 357 4.63 33.19 18.30
N GLN A 358 4.01 32.79 17.21
CA GLN A 358 2.61 33.09 16.92
C GLN A 358 1.89 31.83 16.51
N ASP A 359 0.66 31.67 16.97
CA ASP A 359 -0.18 30.56 16.57
C ASP A 359 -1.66 30.95 16.51
N GLN A 360 -2.40 30.25 15.68
CA GLN A 360 -3.82 30.50 15.45
C GLN A 360 -4.62 29.20 15.63
N MET A 361 -5.68 29.28 16.44
CA MET A 361 -6.68 28.21 16.55
C MET A 361 -7.68 28.30 15.41
N VAL A 362 -8.04 27.14 14.85
CA VAL A 362 -9.01 27.00 13.77
C VAL A 362 -10.24 26.25 14.29
N ALA A 363 -11.42 26.79 14.03
CA ALA A 363 -12.69 26.22 14.48
C ALA A 363 -13.23 25.15 13.49
N PRO A 364 -14.12 24.23 13.91
CA PRO A 364 -14.61 23.15 13.05
C PRO A 364 -15.64 23.60 11.99
N ALA A 365 -16.21 24.79 12.13
CA ALA A 365 -17.38 25.22 11.36
C ALA A 365 -17.13 25.40 9.84
N ASP A 366 -15.87 25.59 9.45
CA ASP A 366 -15.52 26.07 8.11
C ASP A 366 -15.15 24.96 7.11
N ILE A 367 -15.02 23.70 7.57
CA ILE A 367 -14.53 22.55 6.77
C ILE A 367 -15.28 22.39 5.43
N GLU A 368 -16.59 22.71 5.43
CA GLU A 368 -17.41 22.55 4.24
C GLU A 368 -17.14 23.59 3.16
N GLU A 369 -16.97 24.87 3.52
CA GLU A 369 -16.58 25.90 2.55
C GLU A 369 -15.13 25.64 2.09
N MET A 370 -14.27 25.26 3.04
CA MET A 370 -12.83 25.10 2.84
C MET A 370 -12.44 24.07 1.78
N SER A 371 -13.06 22.89 1.68
CA SER A 371 -12.62 21.93 0.64
C SER A 371 -12.96 22.39 -0.78
N SER A 372 -14.08 23.10 -0.96
CA SER A 372 -14.43 23.71 -2.26
C SER A 372 -13.45 24.84 -2.62
N PHE A 373 -13.09 25.65 -1.62
CA PHE A 373 -12.17 26.76 -1.70
C PHE A 373 -10.72 26.33 -2.01
N ILE A 374 -10.26 25.23 -1.40
CA ILE A 374 -8.94 24.63 -1.63
C ILE A 374 -8.91 23.96 -3.01
N ALA A 375 -9.92 23.17 -3.37
CA ALA A 375 -10.01 22.55 -4.70
C ALA A 375 -9.99 23.57 -5.84
N ALA A 376 -10.60 24.74 -5.67
CA ALA A 376 -10.57 25.84 -6.63
C ALA A 376 -9.21 26.57 -6.75
N ARG A 377 -8.26 26.32 -5.85
CA ARG A 377 -6.89 26.91 -5.85
C ARG A 377 -5.79 25.91 -6.23
N LEU A 378 -6.11 24.63 -6.27
CA LEU A 378 -5.21 23.57 -6.68
C LEU A 378 -5.20 23.48 -8.22
N ASP A 379 -4.02 23.58 -8.85
CA ASP A 379 -3.90 23.54 -10.32
C ASP A 379 -4.08 22.13 -10.92
N GLU A 380 -3.92 21.09 -10.10
CA GLU A 380 -4.43 19.72 -10.29
C GLU A 380 -4.94 19.17 -8.94
N PRO A 381 -5.84 18.17 -8.91
CA PRO A 381 -6.32 17.58 -7.67
C PRO A 381 -5.19 17.07 -6.76
N ASN A 382 -5.20 17.48 -5.49
CA ASN A 382 -4.36 16.93 -4.43
C ASN A 382 -5.24 16.69 -3.19
N GLY A 383 -5.35 15.43 -2.77
CA GLY A 383 -6.21 14.95 -1.69
C GLY A 383 -5.54 14.92 -0.33
N ASP A 384 -4.31 15.40 -0.19
CA ASP A 384 -3.68 15.54 1.13
C ASP A 384 -4.50 16.51 1.98
N SER A 385 -5.15 15.98 3.03
CA SER A 385 -5.98 16.76 3.96
C SER A 385 -5.23 17.92 4.61
N SER A 386 -3.90 17.87 4.64
CA SER A 386 -3.07 18.94 5.19
C SER A 386 -2.94 20.17 4.28
N CYS A 387 -3.50 20.16 3.05
CA CYS A 387 -3.54 21.36 2.20
C CYS A 387 -4.18 22.56 2.94
N LEU A 388 -5.27 22.33 3.66
CA LEU A 388 -5.96 23.38 4.43
C LEU A 388 -5.10 23.94 5.58
N PRO A 389 -4.54 23.13 6.51
CA PRO A 389 -3.65 23.67 7.51
C PRO A 389 -2.41 24.35 6.93
N THR A 390 -1.80 23.83 5.84
CA THR A 390 -0.68 24.54 5.19
C THR A 390 -1.10 25.89 4.61
N TYR A 391 -2.31 26.00 4.05
CA TYR A 391 -2.88 27.27 3.58
C TYR A 391 -3.02 28.28 4.73
N LEU A 392 -3.70 27.89 5.83
CA LEU A 392 -3.95 28.76 6.98
C LEU A 392 -2.66 29.16 7.72
N LEU A 393 -1.71 28.22 7.87
CA LEU A 393 -0.40 28.51 8.44
C LEU A 393 0.38 29.51 7.57
N SER A 394 0.32 29.35 6.25
CA SER A 394 0.98 30.27 5.31
C SER A 394 0.32 31.66 5.32
N GLU A 395 -0.99 31.75 5.48
CA GLU A 395 -1.69 33.03 5.69
C GLU A 395 -1.19 33.73 6.95
N LEU A 396 -1.18 33.03 8.08
CA LEU A 396 -0.71 33.56 9.36
C LEU A 396 0.75 34.05 9.23
N THR A 397 1.64 33.21 8.73
CA THR A 397 3.07 33.53 8.60
C THR A 397 3.31 34.69 7.63
N ARG A 398 2.57 34.78 6.52
CA ARG A 398 2.74 35.84 5.51
C ARG A 398 2.55 37.25 6.07
N ARG A 399 1.69 37.41 7.09
CA ARG A 399 1.42 38.69 7.76
C ARG A 399 2.68 39.29 8.41
N HIS A 400 3.72 38.49 8.61
CA HIS A 400 4.95 38.88 9.33
C HIS A 400 6.23 38.70 8.50
N VAL A 401 6.30 37.66 7.67
CA VAL A 401 7.51 37.31 6.92
C VAL A 401 7.18 36.89 5.48
N THR A 402 8.17 37.04 4.60
CA THR A 402 8.05 36.69 3.18
C THR A 402 8.63 35.30 2.90
N VAL A 403 9.50 34.79 3.79
CA VAL A 403 10.15 33.48 3.70
C VAL A 403 9.96 32.69 5.00
N ALA A 404 9.81 31.38 4.93
CA ALA A 404 9.75 30.47 6.06
C ALA A 404 10.68 29.26 5.88
N ILE A 405 11.35 28.82 6.95
CA ILE A 405 11.99 27.49 7.02
C ILE A 405 10.94 26.44 7.42
N SER A 406 10.92 25.29 6.75
CA SER A 406 10.12 24.12 7.15
C SER A 406 10.98 22.93 7.60
N GLY A 407 10.34 21.91 8.19
CA GLY A 407 10.93 20.61 8.53
C GLY A 407 10.79 19.54 7.45
N ASP A 408 10.12 19.83 6.32
CA ASP A 408 9.84 18.86 5.26
C ASP A 408 11.11 18.19 4.72
N GLY A 409 10.98 16.91 4.31
CA GLY A 409 12.09 16.05 3.90
C GLY A 409 12.78 15.31 5.05
N GLY A 410 12.55 15.71 6.31
CA GLY A 410 13.16 15.06 7.47
C GLY A 410 12.74 13.59 7.66
N ASP A 411 11.49 13.23 7.31
CA ASP A 411 11.00 11.84 7.38
C ASP A 411 11.59 10.94 6.29
N GLU A 412 11.78 11.44 5.08
CA GLU A 412 12.35 10.72 3.94
C GLU A 412 13.88 10.59 4.05
N VAL A 413 14.57 11.66 4.47
CA VAL A 413 16.04 11.68 4.55
C VAL A 413 16.58 11.02 5.83
N PHE A 414 15.77 10.87 6.89
CA PHE A 414 16.20 10.23 8.15
C PHE A 414 15.33 9.06 8.63
N GLY A 415 14.31 8.66 7.87
CA GLY A 415 13.48 7.49 8.19
C GLY A 415 12.56 7.72 9.38
N GLY A 416 11.51 8.53 9.19
CA GLY A 416 10.60 8.94 10.27
C GLY A 416 9.16 8.42 10.18
N TYR A 417 8.74 7.78 9.08
CA TYR A 417 7.38 7.28 8.95
C TYR A 417 7.20 5.88 9.55
N ASP A 418 6.22 5.71 10.44
CA ASP A 418 5.94 4.43 11.10
C ASP A 418 5.61 3.29 10.11
N ARG A 419 5.05 3.62 8.94
CA ARG A 419 4.81 2.66 7.84
C ARG A 419 6.07 1.92 7.39
N TYR A 420 7.26 2.53 7.52
CA TYR A 420 8.53 1.84 7.28
C TYR A 420 8.69 0.66 8.25
N PHE A 421 8.60 0.91 9.56
CA PHE A 421 8.85 -0.07 10.62
C PHE A 421 7.75 -1.13 10.68
N HIS A 422 6.49 -0.76 10.41
CA HIS A 422 5.40 -1.72 10.25
C HIS A 422 5.65 -2.70 9.09
N CYS A 423 6.18 -2.21 7.96
CA CYS A 423 6.54 -3.05 6.82
C CYS A 423 7.78 -3.92 7.12
N GLU A 424 8.81 -3.39 7.79
CA GLU A 424 9.97 -4.17 8.23
C GLU A 424 9.58 -5.28 9.19
N ALA A 425 8.69 -5.00 10.15
CA ALA A 425 8.14 -6.00 11.05
C ALA A 425 7.25 -7.02 10.32
N ALA A 426 6.52 -6.61 9.27
CA ALA A 426 5.75 -7.52 8.43
C ALA A 426 6.66 -8.44 7.60
N VAL A 427 7.73 -7.92 7.01
CA VAL A 427 8.78 -8.69 6.31
C VAL A 427 9.45 -9.69 7.25
N ALA A 428 9.80 -9.26 8.46
CA ALA A 428 10.40 -10.15 9.47
C ALA A 428 9.48 -11.32 9.84
N ARG A 429 8.17 -11.07 10.02
CA ARG A 429 7.15 -12.11 10.30
C ARG A 429 6.84 -13.02 9.10
N ASN A 430 7.04 -12.54 7.87
CA ASN A 430 6.70 -13.28 6.64
C ASN A 430 7.93 -13.77 5.87
N ARG A 431 9.11 -13.86 6.50
CA ARG A 431 10.39 -14.21 5.85
C ARG A 431 10.32 -15.49 5.01
N GLU A 432 9.68 -16.54 5.51
CA GLU A 432 9.52 -17.81 4.81
C GLU A 432 8.58 -17.67 3.60
N ARG A 433 7.50 -16.90 3.76
CA ARG A 433 6.52 -16.59 2.70
C ARG A 433 7.05 -15.65 1.62
N ILE A 434 8.10 -14.87 1.92
CA ILE A 434 8.86 -14.12 0.92
C ILE A 434 9.75 -15.09 0.13
N ALA A 435 10.39 -16.05 0.81
CA ALA A 435 11.28 -17.02 0.18
C ALA A 435 10.54 -18.03 -0.72
N ASP A 436 9.27 -18.34 -0.44
CA ASP A 436 8.40 -19.16 -1.30
C ASP A 436 7.57 -18.35 -2.32
N GLY A 437 7.59 -17.01 -2.25
CA GLY A 437 6.87 -16.11 -3.15
C GLY A 437 5.37 -15.95 -2.87
N SER A 438 4.84 -16.46 -1.74
CA SER A 438 3.43 -16.31 -1.34
C SER A 438 3.12 -14.99 -0.59
N TRP A 439 4.12 -14.15 -0.34
CA TRP A 439 3.97 -12.83 0.25
C TRP A 439 5.00 -11.84 -0.30
N HIS A 440 4.56 -10.59 -0.49
CA HIS A 440 5.33 -9.53 -1.16
C HIS A 440 5.38 -8.28 -0.28
N ALA A 441 6.61 -7.81 0.00
CA ALA A 441 6.87 -6.61 0.78
C ALA A 441 6.34 -5.36 0.09
N GLY A 442 6.47 -5.28 -1.23
CA GLY A 442 5.92 -4.20 -2.03
C GLY A 442 4.41 -4.09 -1.89
N ARG A 443 3.70 -5.23 -1.91
CA ARG A 443 2.24 -5.27 -1.76
C ARG A 443 1.76 -4.92 -0.35
N ASP A 444 2.53 -5.24 0.70
CA ASP A 444 2.21 -4.79 2.07
C ASP A 444 2.45 -3.28 2.25
N TYR A 445 3.53 -2.74 1.66
CA TYR A 445 3.84 -1.31 1.74
C TYR A 445 2.84 -0.45 0.95
N TYR A 446 2.64 -0.77 -0.34
CA TYR A 446 1.60 -0.16 -1.17
C TYR A 446 0.27 -0.90 -1.01
N SER A 447 -0.22 -0.94 0.21
CA SER A 447 -1.59 -1.32 0.60
C SER A 447 -2.31 -0.08 1.15
N SER A 448 -3.37 -0.25 1.94
CA SER A 448 -4.02 0.83 2.72
C SER A 448 -3.09 1.57 3.71
N ARG A 449 -1.82 1.15 3.86
CA ARG A 449 -0.76 1.96 4.50
C ARG A 449 -0.43 3.26 3.76
N ILE A 450 -0.68 3.32 2.45
CA ILE A 450 -0.34 4.44 1.55
C ILE A 450 -1.48 4.74 0.58
N LEU A 451 -2.09 3.69 0.03
CA LEU A 451 -3.16 3.83 -0.95
C LEU A 451 -4.43 4.27 -0.24
N THR A 452 -5.03 5.36 -0.73
CA THR A 452 -6.31 5.83 -0.21
C THR A 452 -7.47 5.00 -0.75
N PHE A 453 -7.39 4.58 -2.01
CA PHE A 453 -8.24 3.56 -2.61
C PHE A 453 -7.34 2.41 -3.05
N ASP A 454 -7.56 1.22 -2.51
CA ASP A 454 -6.76 0.03 -2.83
C ASP A 454 -7.15 -0.61 -4.18
N ASP A 455 -6.46 -1.68 -4.56
CA ASP A 455 -6.69 -2.41 -5.82
C ASP A 455 -8.17 -2.82 -6.00
N ARG A 456 -8.89 -3.16 -4.92
CA ARG A 456 -10.31 -3.53 -4.97
C ARG A 456 -11.20 -2.30 -5.05
N ASP A 457 -10.91 -1.26 -4.27
CA ASP A 457 -11.68 -0.01 -4.30
C ASP A 457 -11.60 0.66 -5.68
N LEU A 458 -10.41 0.70 -6.27
CA LEU A 458 -10.19 1.19 -7.64
C LEU A 458 -10.90 0.30 -8.67
N SER A 459 -10.80 -1.03 -8.54
CA SER A 459 -11.53 -1.94 -9.42
C SER A 459 -13.05 -1.76 -9.33
N LEU A 460 -13.58 -1.48 -8.13
CA LEU A 460 -15.00 -1.26 -7.92
C LEU A 460 -15.47 0.09 -8.51
N LEU A 461 -14.70 1.16 -8.31
CA LEU A 461 -15.04 2.50 -8.82
C LEU A 461 -14.86 2.64 -10.34
N CYS A 462 -13.85 1.99 -10.91
CA CYS A 462 -13.48 2.12 -12.32
C CYS A 462 -13.97 0.96 -13.21
N GLY A 463 -14.63 -0.06 -12.65
CA GLY A 463 -15.10 -1.24 -13.40
C GLY A 463 -13.99 -2.23 -13.77
N GLY A 464 -12.86 -2.17 -13.08
CA GLY A 464 -11.62 -2.92 -13.34
C GLY A 464 -10.40 -2.08 -12.96
N MET A 465 -9.24 -2.70 -12.81
CA MET A 465 -8.01 -1.97 -12.43
C MET A 465 -7.50 -1.13 -13.62
N PRO A 466 -7.39 0.22 -13.50
CA PRO A 466 -6.94 1.08 -14.60
C PRO A 466 -5.48 0.84 -14.95
N ALA A 467 -5.11 0.94 -16.24
CA ALA A 467 -3.83 0.41 -16.73
C ALA A 467 -2.62 1.21 -16.24
N ALA A 468 -2.75 2.53 -16.08
CA ALA A 468 -1.68 3.37 -15.55
C ALA A 468 -1.48 3.14 -14.04
N ALA A 469 -2.55 3.01 -13.28
CA ALA A 469 -2.49 2.70 -11.86
C ALA A 469 -1.94 1.28 -11.61
N ALA A 470 -2.35 0.29 -12.41
CA ALA A 470 -1.79 -1.06 -12.38
C ALA A 470 -0.27 -1.06 -12.70
N ALA A 471 0.15 -0.38 -13.77
CA ALA A 471 1.55 -0.30 -14.16
C ALA A 471 2.43 0.42 -13.12
N GLU A 472 1.92 1.50 -12.53
CA GLU A 472 2.65 2.27 -11.51
C GLU A 472 2.76 1.49 -10.19
N LEU A 473 1.68 0.84 -9.74
CA LEU A 473 1.74 -0.03 -8.57
C LEU A 473 2.65 -1.25 -8.82
N ALA A 474 2.62 -1.85 -10.01
CA ALA A 474 3.54 -2.94 -10.34
C ALA A 474 5.02 -2.48 -10.31
N ARG A 475 5.32 -1.29 -10.83
CA ARG A 475 6.66 -0.67 -10.79
C ARG A 475 7.12 -0.44 -9.34
N LEU A 476 6.27 0.20 -8.53
CA LEU A 476 6.59 0.59 -7.16
C LEU A 476 6.71 -0.62 -6.22
N ARG A 477 5.77 -1.59 -6.32
CA ARG A 477 5.80 -2.84 -5.55
C ARG A 477 7.00 -3.69 -5.94
N GLY A 478 7.19 -3.92 -7.24
CA GLY A 478 8.31 -4.70 -7.77
C GLY A 478 9.69 -4.13 -7.41
N TYR A 479 9.83 -2.81 -7.28
CA TYR A 479 11.07 -2.20 -6.80
C TYR A 479 11.40 -2.61 -5.36
N ILE A 480 10.39 -2.70 -4.48
CA ILE A 480 10.56 -3.16 -3.09
C ILE A 480 10.86 -4.66 -3.05
N ASP A 481 10.13 -5.46 -3.82
CA ASP A 481 10.23 -6.93 -3.78
C ASP A 481 11.55 -7.46 -4.38
N MET A 482 12.20 -6.70 -5.28
CA MET A 482 13.41 -7.12 -5.98
C MET A 482 14.71 -6.52 -5.40
N ASP A 483 14.64 -5.44 -4.64
CA ASP A 483 15.83 -4.81 -4.05
C ASP A 483 16.28 -5.55 -2.77
N ARG A 484 17.59 -5.75 -2.64
CA ARG A 484 18.22 -6.49 -1.52
C ARG A 484 18.92 -5.59 -0.51
N ARG A 485 18.87 -4.27 -0.69
CA ARG A 485 19.30 -3.29 0.32
C ARG A 485 18.39 -3.38 1.56
N PRO A 486 18.80 -2.83 2.72
CA PRO A 486 17.93 -2.77 3.89
C PRO A 486 16.58 -2.10 3.56
N LEU A 487 15.48 -2.67 4.03
CA LEU A 487 14.15 -2.27 3.57
C LEU A 487 13.86 -0.79 3.84
N VAL A 488 14.13 -0.27 5.05
CA VAL A 488 13.99 1.17 5.34
C VAL A 488 14.74 2.07 4.35
N ASN A 489 15.89 1.65 3.80
CA ASN A 489 16.64 2.42 2.80
C ASN A 489 15.92 2.44 1.44
N VAL A 490 15.32 1.32 1.03
CA VAL A 490 14.54 1.19 -0.20
C VAL A 490 13.23 1.99 -0.12
N LEU A 491 12.52 1.89 1.01
CA LEU A 491 11.26 2.60 1.25
C LEU A 491 11.47 4.12 1.28
N ARG A 492 12.51 4.59 1.98
CA ARG A 492 12.89 6.01 2.00
C ARG A 492 13.25 6.56 0.62
N GLU A 493 13.96 5.78 -0.20
CA GLU A 493 14.27 6.18 -1.58
C GLU A 493 13.00 6.33 -2.43
N LEU A 494 12.04 5.40 -2.30
CA LEU A 494 10.76 5.49 -3.00
C LEU A 494 9.90 6.67 -2.51
N ASP A 495 9.80 6.89 -1.21
CA ASP A 495 9.03 8.01 -0.67
C ASP A 495 9.65 9.35 -1.10
N ALA A 496 10.98 9.49 -1.07
CA ALA A 496 11.70 10.67 -1.55
C ALA A 496 11.51 10.90 -3.07
N ALA A 497 11.35 9.85 -3.87
CA ALA A 497 11.22 9.94 -5.33
C ALA A 497 9.77 10.10 -5.82
N ASN A 498 8.76 9.72 -5.02
CA ASN A 498 7.35 9.68 -5.46
C ASN A 498 6.41 10.45 -4.51
N TYR A 499 6.40 10.12 -3.20
CA TYR A 499 5.48 10.70 -2.22
C TYR A 499 5.83 12.16 -1.87
N LEU A 500 7.10 12.42 -1.58
CA LEU A 500 7.63 13.75 -1.26
C LEU A 500 7.38 14.78 -2.39
N PRO A 501 7.80 14.55 -3.66
CA PRO A 501 7.52 15.46 -4.79
C PRO A 501 6.06 15.50 -5.23
N GLY A 502 5.28 14.46 -4.94
CA GLY A 502 3.90 14.30 -5.43
C GLY A 502 2.85 14.88 -4.49
N ALA A 503 2.91 14.50 -3.21
CA ALA A 503 2.02 14.96 -2.16
C ALA A 503 2.61 16.17 -1.42
N VAL A 504 3.72 15.96 -0.70
CA VAL A 504 4.19 16.85 0.37
C VAL A 504 4.66 18.21 -0.17
N LEU A 505 5.70 18.23 -1.00
CA LEU A 505 6.29 19.47 -1.52
C LEU A 505 5.32 20.19 -2.46
N ALA A 506 4.57 19.44 -3.27
CA ALA A 506 3.60 20.00 -4.20
C ALA A 506 2.42 20.67 -3.46
N LYS A 507 1.99 20.15 -2.31
CA LYS A 507 1.09 20.86 -1.38
C LYS A 507 1.77 22.10 -0.82
N VAL A 508 2.97 21.96 -0.25
CA VAL A 508 3.65 23.06 0.45
C VAL A 508 3.84 24.26 -0.46
N ASP A 509 4.38 24.07 -1.66
CA ASP A 509 4.50 25.15 -2.64
C ASP A 509 3.12 25.68 -3.05
N ARG A 510 2.15 24.86 -3.50
CA ARG A 510 0.83 25.38 -3.90
C ARG A 510 0.17 26.23 -2.82
N MET A 511 0.10 25.72 -1.59
CA MET A 511 -0.61 26.37 -0.48
C MET A 511 0.14 27.59 0.05
N SER A 512 1.47 27.52 0.17
CA SER A 512 2.26 28.66 0.62
C SER A 512 2.30 29.77 -0.43
N MET A 513 2.27 29.43 -1.72
CA MET A 513 2.27 30.40 -2.81
C MET A 513 0.94 31.14 -2.91
N GLN A 514 -0.21 30.57 -2.52
CA GLN A 514 -1.49 31.31 -2.47
C GLN A 514 -1.44 32.56 -1.55
N HIS A 515 -0.66 32.51 -0.46
CA HIS A 515 -0.34 33.68 0.38
C HIS A 515 1.02 34.26 0.09
N SER A 516 1.81 33.53 -0.68
CA SER A 516 3.11 33.92 -1.15
C SER A 516 4.16 34.09 -0.09
N LEU A 517 4.28 33.00 0.62
CA LEU A 517 5.34 32.71 1.53
C LEU A 517 6.28 31.73 0.83
N GLU A 518 7.55 32.10 0.65
CA GLU A 518 8.54 31.13 0.18
C GLU A 518 8.87 30.15 1.30
N VAL A 519 8.59 28.87 1.11
CA VAL A 519 8.96 27.83 2.08
C VAL A 519 10.25 27.14 1.62
N ARG A 520 11.26 27.10 2.49
CA ARG A 520 12.59 26.54 2.22
C ARG A 520 12.83 25.30 3.08
N THR A 521 13.26 24.20 2.47
CA THR A 521 13.49 22.92 3.17
C THR A 521 14.99 22.68 3.40
N PRO A 522 15.51 22.73 4.64
CA PRO A 522 16.94 22.56 4.92
C PRO A 522 17.40 21.12 4.80
N TYR A 523 16.48 20.15 4.94
CA TYR A 523 16.76 18.73 4.85
C TYR A 523 16.95 18.22 3.41
N LEU A 524 16.48 18.96 2.41
CA LEU A 524 16.62 18.61 0.98
C LEU A 524 17.81 19.30 0.28
N SER A 525 18.70 19.94 1.04
CA SER A 525 20.02 20.32 0.51
C SER A 525 20.75 19.06 0.05
N VAL A 526 21.40 19.15 -1.12
CA VAL A 526 22.16 18.02 -1.70
C VAL A 526 23.16 17.46 -0.69
N ASP A 527 23.87 18.30 0.06
CA ASP A 527 24.81 17.87 1.10
C ASP A 527 24.12 17.05 2.21
N VAL A 528 22.93 17.45 2.65
CA VAL A 528 22.16 16.78 3.73
C VAL A 528 21.54 15.48 3.22
N ALA A 529 21.03 15.49 1.98
CA ALA A 529 20.51 14.32 1.30
C ALA A 529 21.62 13.27 1.08
N GLU A 530 22.78 13.66 0.56
CA GLU A 530 23.93 12.77 0.40
C GLU A 530 24.44 12.22 1.74
N PHE A 531 24.38 13.01 2.82
CA PHE A 531 24.63 12.51 4.17
C PHE A 531 23.61 11.44 4.58
N GLY A 532 22.31 11.75 4.49
CA GLY A 532 21.22 10.82 4.86
C GLY A 532 21.15 9.56 4.00
N ALA A 533 21.65 9.61 2.77
CA ALA A 533 21.78 8.49 1.84
C ALA A 533 22.88 7.48 2.23
N ARG A 534 23.94 7.94 2.92
CA ARG A 534 25.07 7.11 3.37
C ARG A 534 24.84 6.42 4.72
N LEU A 535 23.81 6.80 5.47
CA LEU A 535 23.50 6.20 6.77
C LEU A 535 23.16 4.69 6.62
N SER A 536 23.66 3.88 7.56
CA SER A 536 23.28 2.48 7.66
C SER A 536 21.86 2.34 8.21
N ALA A 537 21.19 1.21 7.94
CA ALA A 537 19.85 0.96 8.49
C ALA A 537 19.81 1.08 10.03
N SER A 538 20.86 0.61 10.71
CA SER A 538 21.05 0.72 12.16
C SER A 538 21.28 2.15 12.68
N GLN A 539 21.66 3.10 11.83
CA GLN A 539 21.73 4.54 12.15
C GLN A 539 20.41 5.27 11.87
N ILE A 540 19.44 4.60 11.23
CA ILE A 540 18.19 5.17 10.76
C ILE A 540 17.04 4.77 11.69
N SER A 541 16.93 3.47 11.98
CA SER A 541 15.85 2.90 12.80
C SER A 541 16.34 1.79 13.74
N ALA A 542 15.63 1.64 14.86
CA ALA A 542 15.74 0.51 15.76
C ALA A 542 14.33 0.13 16.26
N GLY A 543 13.83 -1.01 15.80
CA GLY A 543 12.42 -1.39 16.02
C GLY A 543 11.48 -0.34 15.44
N PHE A 544 10.58 0.18 16.28
CA PHE A 544 9.64 1.26 15.91
C PHE A 544 10.17 2.69 16.15
N SER A 545 11.44 2.85 16.55
CA SER A 545 12.05 4.18 16.67
C SER A 545 12.85 4.54 15.42
N GLY A 546 12.32 5.46 14.62
CA GLY A 546 13.02 6.08 13.49
C GLY A 546 13.87 7.29 13.85
N LYS A 547 14.47 7.92 12.83
CA LYS A 547 15.24 9.18 12.90
C LYS A 547 16.40 9.15 13.91
N LEU A 548 17.06 8.01 14.14
CA LEU A 548 17.99 7.88 15.27
C LEU A 548 19.11 8.93 15.31
N VAL A 549 19.82 9.17 14.20
CA VAL A 549 20.87 10.23 14.13
C VAL A 549 20.28 11.63 14.33
N LEU A 550 19.12 11.93 13.74
CA LEU A 550 18.47 13.24 13.87
C LEU A 550 17.94 13.47 15.30
N LYS A 551 17.33 12.47 15.94
CA LYS A 551 16.95 12.49 17.36
C LYS A 551 18.18 12.64 18.25
N ARG A 552 19.30 11.98 17.93
CA ARG A 552 20.55 12.11 18.70
C ARG A 552 21.07 13.54 18.67
N LEU A 553 21.08 14.18 17.49
CA LEU A 553 21.37 15.61 17.36
C LEU A 553 20.37 16.48 18.13
N ALA A 554 19.06 16.24 17.95
CA ALA A 554 17.98 17.00 18.58
C ALA A 554 18.07 16.98 20.13
N SER A 555 18.45 15.84 20.71
CA SER A 555 18.61 15.66 22.16
C SER A 555 19.66 16.57 22.82
N ARG A 556 20.53 17.21 22.03
CA ARG A 556 21.49 18.23 22.50
C ARG A 556 20.84 19.58 22.79
N TYR A 557 19.66 19.84 22.22
CA TYR A 557 19.00 21.15 22.23
C TYR A 557 17.56 21.13 22.75
N LEU A 558 16.86 20.00 22.63
CA LEU A 558 15.46 19.82 23.03
C LEU A 558 15.35 18.97 24.31
N PRO A 559 14.25 19.07 25.08
CA PRO A 559 14.05 18.26 26.29
C PRO A 559 14.09 16.75 26.01
N ALA A 560 14.55 15.95 26.98
CA ALA A 560 14.71 14.50 26.82
C ALA A 560 13.38 13.79 26.47
N ASP A 561 12.33 14.05 27.26
CA ASP A 561 10.97 13.54 27.08
C ASP A 561 10.37 13.87 25.69
N TRP A 562 10.95 14.85 24.99
CA TRP A 562 10.55 15.23 23.64
C TRP A 562 10.96 14.22 22.57
N MET A 563 12.02 13.44 22.82
CA MET A 563 12.55 12.45 21.87
C MET A 563 11.68 11.18 21.80
N GLU A 564 10.90 10.93 22.85
CA GLU A 564 10.00 9.77 22.99
C GLU A 564 8.58 10.07 22.51
N ARG A 565 8.26 11.34 22.19
CA ARG A 565 6.94 11.71 21.67
C ARG A 565 6.63 10.94 20.37
N PRO A 566 5.43 10.33 20.25
CA PRO A 566 4.98 9.74 19.01
C PRO A 566 4.97 10.75 17.86
N LYS A 567 5.12 10.26 16.63
CA LYS A 567 4.94 11.10 15.44
C LYS A 567 3.47 11.54 15.37
N MET A 568 3.25 12.85 15.45
CA MET A 568 2.01 13.47 15.01
C MET A 568 2.15 13.85 13.52
N GLY A 569 1.02 13.84 12.82
CA GLY A 569 0.93 14.33 11.45
C GLY A 569 0.23 15.68 11.43
N PHE A 570 0.72 16.60 10.61
CA PHE A 570 0.16 17.93 10.37
C PHE A 570 -1.14 17.88 9.53
N GLY A 571 -2.08 17.01 9.90
CA GLY A 571 -3.34 16.80 9.19
C GLY A 571 -4.53 17.50 9.85
N LEU A 572 -5.65 17.58 9.13
CA LEU A 572 -6.92 17.93 9.76
C LEU A 572 -7.33 16.84 10.77
N PRO A 573 -7.97 17.19 11.90
CA PRO A 573 -8.39 16.24 12.92
C PRO A 573 -9.71 15.56 12.53
N MET A 574 -9.74 15.00 11.32
CA MET A 574 -10.93 14.56 10.59
C MET A 574 -11.80 13.57 11.39
N THR A 575 -11.19 12.68 12.18
CA THR A 575 -11.91 11.71 13.03
C THR A 575 -12.70 12.35 14.17
N SER A 576 -12.33 13.56 14.61
CA SER A 576 -13.03 14.29 15.67
C SER A 576 -14.09 15.26 15.15
N TRP A 577 -13.97 15.67 13.88
CA TRP A 577 -14.78 16.74 13.29
C TRP A 577 -15.78 16.26 12.22
N ALA A 578 -15.54 15.11 11.57
CA ALA A 578 -16.10 14.87 10.24
C ALA A 578 -16.97 13.62 10.03
N GLU A 579 -16.84 12.53 10.79
CA GLU A 579 -17.36 11.22 10.34
C GLU A 579 -18.85 11.17 9.94
N GLU A 580 -19.77 11.60 10.81
CA GLU A 580 -21.21 11.46 10.53
C GLU A 580 -21.73 12.49 9.51
N SER A 581 -21.22 13.73 9.53
CA SER A 581 -21.66 14.79 8.62
C SER A 581 -21.00 14.74 7.24
N LEU A 582 -19.70 14.43 7.16
CA LEU A 582 -18.96 14.50 5.89
C LEU A 582 -19.40 13.39 4.94
N ARG A 583 -19.68 12.18 5.44
CA ARG A 583 -20.18 11.09 4.59
C ARG A 583 -21.51 11.44 3.93
N ALA A 584 -22.47 11.94 4.72
CA ALA A 584 -23.77 12.36 4.21
C ALA A 584 -23.64 13.50 3.18
N ARG A 585 -22.78 14.50 3.46
CA ARG A 585 -22.53 15.64 2.56
C ARG A 585 -21.80 15.24 1.27
N THR A 586 -20.78 14.39 1.35
CA THR A 586 -20.07 13.88 0.16
C THR A 586 -20.99 13.00 -0.70
N LEU A 587 -21.81 12.14 -0.09
CA LEU A 587 -22.80 11.35 -0.82
C LEU A 587 -23.86 12.25 -1.49
N ALA A 588 -24.33 13.29 -0.78
CA ALA A 588 -25.27 14.28 -1.35
C ALA A 588 -24.65 14.99 -2.56
N LEU A 589 -23.45 15.55 -2.43
CA LEU A 589 -22.71 16.22 -3.51
C LEU A 589 -22.51 15.33 -4.75
N LEU A 590 -22.14 14.06 -4.54
CA LEU A 590 -21.96 13.08 -5.63
C LEU A 590 -23.28 12.56 -6.22
N SER A 591 -24.41 12.82 -5.56
CA SER A 591 -25.76 12.47 -6.02
C SER A 591 -26.48 13.64 -6.70
N GLU A 592 -25.87 14.83 -6.77
CA GLU A 592 -26.45 15.97 -7.48
C GLU A 592 -26.52 15.70 -8.99
N PRO A 593 -27.58 16.15 -9.71
CA PRO A 593 -27.70 15.91 -11.15
C PRO A 593 -26.58 16.51 -12.02
N ASP A 594 -25.84 17.49 -11.50
CA ASP A 594 -24.69 18.13 -12.15
C ASP A 594 -23.33 17.60 -11.65
N ALA A 595 -23.31 16.56 -10.81
CA ALA A 595 -22.09 15.97 -10.26
C ALA A 595 -21.12 15.54 -11.37
N ARG A 596 -19.94 16.16 -11.39
CA ARG A 596 -19.00 16.10 -12.53
C ARG A 596 -18.28 14.76 -12.60
N LEU A 597 -17.91 14.20 -11.44
CA LEU A 597 -17.21 12.93 -11.31
C LEU A 597 -17.97 11.75 -11.95
N THR A 598 -19.30 11.85 -12.07
CA THR A 598 -20.15 10.84 -12.75
C THR A 598 -19.85 10.65 -14.25
N GLN A 599 -19.13 11.60 -14.86
CA GLN A 599 -18.66 11.53 -16.24
C GLN A 599 -17.43 10.62 -16.39
N TRP A 600 -16.72 10.32 -15.30
CA TRP A 600 -15.52 9.48 -15.25
C TRP A 600 -15.71 8.20 -14.44
N LEU A 601 -16.46 8.24 -13.33
CA LEU A 601 -16.83 7.08 -12.53
C LEU A 601 -18.34 6.80 -12.70
N PRO A 602 -18.77 5.56 -13.01
CA PRO A 602 -20.19 5.26 -13.14
C PRO A 602 -20.97 5.56 -11.83
N PRO A 603 -22.13 6.24 -11.87
CA PRO A 603 -22.94 6.51 -10.67
C PRO A 603 -23.27 5.26 -9.86
N GLU A 604 -23.52 4.13 -10.54
CA GLU A 604 -23.74 2.82 -9.96
C GLU A 604 -22.49 2.25 -9.26
N ALA A 605 -21.29 2.54 -9.78
CA ALA A 605 -20.02 2.14 -9.17
C ALA A 605 -19.72 2.96 -7.91
N VAL A 606 -19.96 4.29 -7.97
CA VAL A 606 -19.86 5.17 -6.79
C VAL A 606 -20.85 4.73 -5.71
N ARG A 607 -22.11 4.48 -6.05
CA ARG A 607 -23.11 3.98 -5.09
C ARG A 607 -22.72 2.62 -4.52
N SER A 608 -22.31 1.68 -5.36
CA SER A 608 -21.86 0.35 -4.93
C SER A 608 -20.62 0.42 -4.05
N PHE A 609 -19.73 1.40 -4.23
CA PHE A 609 -18.64 1.65 -3.29
C PHE A 609 -19.18 2.10 -1.92
N PHE A 610 -20.11 3.06 -1.88
CA PHE A 610 -20.72 3.52 -0.63
C PHE A 610 -21.53 2.43 0.11
N GLU A 611 -22.16 1.51 -0.63
CA GLU A 611 -22.91 0.36 -0.10
C GLU A 611 -21.97 -0.77 0.37
N GLN A 612 -21.02 -1.23 -0.47
CA GLN A 612 -20.10 -2.32 -0.13
C GLN A 612 -19.05 -1.97 0.93
N ARG A 613 -18.87 -0.68 1.23
CA ARG A 613 -17.93 -0.17 2.25
C ARG A 613 -18.64 0.43 3.45
N GLU A 614 -19.91 0.15 3.68
CA GLU A 614 -20.76 0.91 4.60
C GLU A 614 -20.18 1.14 6.01
N GLN A 615 -19.35 0.24 6.54
CA GLN A 615 -18.69 0.39 7.85
C GLN A 615 -17.16 0.62 7.78
N ALA A 616 -16.60 0.78 6.58
CA ALA A 616 -15.16 0.74 6.31
C ALA A 616 -14.61 1.92 5.46
N ILE A 617 -15.44 2.86 4.97
CA ILE A 617 -14.93 4.03 4.22
C ILE A 617 -14.13 4.93 5.17
N SER A 618 -12.86 5.18 4.82
CA SER A 618 -12.04 6.12 5.59
C SER A 618 -12.39 7.57 5.28
N VAL A 619 -12.16 8.47 6.25
CA VAL A 619 -12.42 9.90 6.04
C VAL A 619 -11.52 10.49 4.93
N TYR A 620 -10.34 9.92 4.70
CA TYR A 620 -9.45 10.29 3.60
C TYR A 620 -10.04 9.94 2.22
N GLN A 621 -10.75 8.82 2.10
CA GLN A 621 -11.49 8.47 0.87
C GLN A 621 -12.59 9.48 0.58
N LEU A 622 -13.38 9.86 1.60
CA LEU A 622 -14.43 10.87 1.47
C LEU A 622 -13.86 12.24 1.06
N TRP A 623 -12.72 12.62 1.64
CA TRP A 623 -12.03 13.87 1.33
C TRP A 623 -11.49 13.89 -0.10
N SER A 624 -10.79 12.83 -0.54
CA SER A 624 -10.26 12.74 -1.91
C SER A 624 -11.36 12.82 -2.97
N LEU A 625 -12.48 12.10 -2.80
CA LEU A 625 -13.62 12.19 -3.72
C LEU A 625 -14.19 13.60 -3.80
N ARG A 626 -14.29 14.28 -2.65
CA ARG A 626 -14.87 15.62 -2.54
C ARG A 626 -13.96 16.70 -3.11
N ILE A 627 -12.65 16.62 -2.91
CA ILE A 627 -11.66 17.49 -3.56
C ILE A 627 -11.71 17.31 -5.09
N LEU A 628 -11.73 16.07 -5.58
CA LEU A 628 -11.80 15.79 -7.01
C LEU A 628 -13.08 16.35 -7.65
N GLU A 629 -14.24 16.12 -7.04
CA GLU A 629 -15.53 16.64 -7.52
C GLU A 629 -15.55 18.18 -7.58
N HIS A 630 -15.13 18.86 -6.50
CA HIS A 630 -15.05 20.33 -6.52
C HIS A 630 -14.04 20.85 -7.55
N TRP A 631 -12.89 20.18 -7.72
CA TRP A 631 -11.89 20.57 -8.72
C TRP A 631 -12.46 20.45 -10.15
N LEU A 632 -13.19 19.36 -10.44
CA LEU A 632 -13.86 19.13 -11.73
C LEU A 632 -15.02 20.12 -12.00
N ARG A 633 -15.56 20.77 -10.97
CA ARG A 633 -16.53 21.89 -11.09
C ARG A 633 -15.84 23.24 -11.28
N SER A 634 -14.70 23.49 -10.63
CA SER A 634 -14.03 24.80 -10.65
C SER A 634 -13.06 24.99 -11.83
N HIS A 635 -12.62 23.91 -12.49
CA HIS A 635 -11.64 23.96 -13.57
C HIS A 635 -12.21 23.54 -14.94
N PRO A 636 -11.61 24.01 -16.05
CA PRO A 636 -11.97 23.53 -17.39
C PRO A 636 -11.71 22.03 -17.49
N ALA A 637 -12.76 21.22 -17.49
CA ALA A 637 -12.67 19.77 -17.55
C ALA A 637 -13.70 19.22 -18.54
N ILE A 638 -13.23 18.41 -19.49
CA ILE A 638 -14.04 17.70 -20.47
C ILE A 638 -13.61 16.22 -20.46
N PRO A 639 -14.54 15.25 -20.45
CA PRO A 639 -14.21 13.84 -20.58
C PRO A 639 -13.52 13.51 -21.92
N ALA A 640 -12.84 12.38 -21.97
CA ALA A 640 -12.10 11.94 -23.15
C ALA A 640 -12.94 11.71 -24.43
N THR A 641 -14.27 11.64 -24.36
CA THR A 641 -15.12 11.36 -25.53
C THR A 641 -16.44 12.15 -25.53
N GLY A 642 -16.79 12.66 -26.71
CA GLY A 642 -18.17 12.98 -27.08
C GLY A 642 -18.85 11.76 -27.71
N PHE A 643 -18.98 10.68 -26.94
CA PHE A 643 -19.74 9.49 -27.33
C PHE A 643 -20.99 9.40 -26.44
N GLU A 644 -22.17 9.26 -27.06
CA GLU A 644 -23.31 8.70 -26.34
C GLU A 644 -22.94 7.28 -25.87
N ARG A 645 -23.20 6.94 -24.60
CA ARG A 645 -23.06 5.56 -24.13
C ARG A 645 -23.98 4.68 -24.99
N PRO A 646 -23.47 3.64 -25.69
CA PRO A 646 -24.31 2.85 -26.56
C PRO A 646 -25.37 2.10 -25.74
N SER A 647 -26.63 2.41 -25.98
CA SER A 647 -27.74 1.55 -25.57
C SER A 647 -27.54 0.15 -26.18
N ALA A 648 -27.75 -0.89 -25.39
CA ALA A 648 -27.49 -2.28 -25.79
C ALA A 648 -28.11 -2.63 -27.16
N GLY A 649 -27.27 -2.86 -28.16
CA GLY A 649 -27.67 -3.13 -29.54
C GLY A 649 -26.50 -3.71 -30.36
N HIS A 650 -26.79 -4.73 -31.17
CA HIS A 650 -25.76 -5.48 -31.92
C HIS A 650 -25.35 -4.77 -33.22
N GLY A 651 -24.05 -4.78 -33.57
CA GLY A 651 -23.64 -4.86 -34.98
C GLY A 651 -22.45 -4.02 -35.46
N SER A 652 -21.52 -4.71 -36.14
CA SER A 652 -20.60 -4.23 -37.20
C SER A 652 -19.53 -3.19 -36.87
N ALA A 653 -18.26 -3.60 -36.98
CA ALA A 653 -17.08 -2.75 -36.86
C ALA A 653 -16.64 -2.15 -38.22
N THR A 654 -16.21 -0.88 -38.20
CA THR A 654 -15.36 -0.26 -39.24
C THR A 654 -14.22 0.51 -38.58
N ALA A 655 -12.99 0.38 -39.09
CA ALA A 655 -11.76 0.76 -38.39
C ALA A 655 -11.44 2.27 -38.40
N PRO A 656 -10.78 2.81 -37.36
CA PRO A 656 -10.22 4.16 -37.36
C PRO A 656 -8.81 4.23 -37.98
N VAL A 657 -8.48 5.41 -38.50
CA VAL A 657 -7.24 5.73 -39.23
C VAL A 657 -6.05 5.95 -38.28
N ALA A 658 -4.87 5.48 -38.68
CA ALA A 658 -3.63 5.67 -37.93
C ALA A 658 -2.93 7.00 -38.25
N LEU A 659 -2.36 7.65 -37.23
CA LEU A 659 -1.37 8.72 -37.34
C LEU A 659 -0.03 8.22 -36.78
N ALA A 660 1.06 8.46 -37.50
CA ALA A 660 2.38 7.92 -37.20
C ALA A 660 3.36 9.00 -36.70
N PRO A 661 4.30 8.66 -35.79
CA PRO A 661 5.45 9.50 -35.47
C PRO A 661 6.67 9.18 -36.37
N ALA A 662 7.46 10.21 -36.68
CA ALA A 662 8.79 10.09 -37.30
C ALA A 662 9.86 10.57 -36.29
N GLY A 663 11.13 10.16 -36.34
CA GLY A 663 11.78 9.11 -37.14
C GLY A 663 13.28 9.04 -36.78
N LYS A 664 13.86 7.83 -36.77
CA LYS A 664 15.32 7.58 -36.69
C LYS A 664 15.66 6.40 -37.60
N ASP A 665 16.77 6.51 -38.33
CA ASP A 665 17.10 5.60 -39.43
C ASP A 665 17.92 4.39 -38.93
N LEU A 666 17.17 3.33 -38.58
CA LEU A 666 17.62 2.21 -37.74
C LEU A 666 18.77 1.37 -38.33
N GLU A 667 18.94 1.36 -39.65
CA GLU A 667 19.94 0.52 -40.33
C GLU A 667 21.39 1.03 -40.11
N LYS A 668 21.61 2.35 -39.97
CA LYS A 668 22.96 2.92 -39.80
C LYS A 668 23.59 2.71 -38.43
N ASP A 669 22.79 2.80 -37.36
CA ASP A 669 23.31 2.70 -35.99
C ASP A 669 23.74 1.26 -35.62
N LEU A 670 23.27 0.25 -36.37
CA LEU A 670 23.55 -1.17 -36.14
C LEU A 670 24.58 -1.77 -37.12
N GLU A 671 24.92 -1.05 -38.19
CA GLU A 671 25.83 -1.48 -39.26
C GLU A 671 27.19 -2.02 -38.74
N PRO A 672 27.88 -1.39 -37.75
CA PRO A 672 29.13 -1.91 -37.21
C PRO A 672 28.99 -3.21 -36.41
N VAL A 673 27.82 -3.42 -35.79
CA VAL A 673 27.50 -4.64 -35.02
C VAL A 673 27.16 -5.78 -35.97
N TYR A 674 26.43 -5.50 -37.05
CA TYR A 674 26.20 -6.45 -38.13
C TYR A 674 27.53 -6.87 -38.78
N ASP A 675 28.42 -5.94 -39.11
CA ASP A 675 29.73 -6.25 -39.68
C ASP A 675 30.62 -7.10 -38.76
N ALA A 676 30.57 -6.90 -37.43
CA ALA A 676 31.33 -7.71 -36.48
C ALA A 676 30.80 -9.15 -36.36
N ILE A 677 29.47 -9.33 -36.43
CA ILE A 677 28.81 -10.63 -36.42
C ILE A 677 29.00 -11.37 -37.75
N LEU A 678 28.78 -10.69 -38.88
CA LEU A 678 28.87 -11.28 -40.22
C LEU A 678 30.31 -11.63 -40.60
N SER A 679 31.31 -10.84 -40.17
CA SER A 679 32.72 -11.17 -40.38
C SER A 679 33.27 -12.25 -39.44
N GLY A 680 32.43 -12.85 -38.57
CA GLY A 680 32.85 -13.86 -37.60
C GLY A 680 33.79 -13.36 -36.49
N ARG A 681 33.90 -12.03 -36.28
CA ARG A 681 34.67 -11.44 -35.17
C ARG A 681 33.91 -11.52 -33.82
N MET A 682 32.60 -11.73 -33.86
CA MET A 682 31.76 -12.05 -32.71
C MET A 682 31.03 -13.38 -32.91
N LYS A 683 30.92 -14.17 -31.83
CA LYS A 683 30.23 -15.48 -31.80
C LYS A 683 29.07 -15.42 -30.81
N VAL A 684 27.85 -15.31 -31.32
CA VAL A 684 26.63 -15.18 -30.49
C VAL A 684 26.07 -16.56 -30.19
N VAL A 685 26.01 -16.93 -28.91
CA VAL A 685 25.62 -18.29 -28.45
C VAL A 685 24.16 -18.39 -27.99
N GLY A 686 23.47 -17.25 -27.90
CA GLY A 686 22.04 -17.18 -27.57
C GLY A 686 21.55 -15.73 -27.53
N TRP A 687 20.24 -15.56 -27.71
CA TRP A 687 19.54 -14.29 -27.54
C TRP A 687 18.28 -14.49 -26.71
N GLY A 688 17.64 -13.40 -26.30
CA GLY A 688 16.30 -13.44 -25.72
C GLY A 688 15.73 -12.04 -25.59
N ALA A 689 14.45 -11.86 -25.95
CA ALA A 689 13.71 -10.72 -25.43
C ALA A 689 13.26 -11.09 -24.00
N ILE A 690 13.68 -10.34 -22.99
CA ILE A 690 13.19 -10.58 -21.63
C ILE A 690 11.81 -9.92 -21.55
N ALA A 691 10.77 -10.70 -21.81
CA ALA A 691 9.42 -10.19 -21.98
C ALA A 691 8.72 -9.87 -20.64
N THR A 692 9.39 -10.16 -19.52
CA THR A 692 9.15 -9.65 -18.15
C THR A 692 10.02 -8.44 -17.77
N LEU A 693 10.84 -7.91 -18.70
CA LEU A 693 11.58 -6.66 -18.55
C LEU A 693 10.99 -5.40 -19.26
N PRO A 694 9.72 -5.31 -19.74
CA PRO A 694 9.15 -4.03 -20.16
C PRO A 694 9.22 -2.96 -19.06
N CYS A 695 9.18 -3.38 -17.80
CA CYS A 695 9.10 -2.50 -16.64
C CYS A 695 10.46 -2.04 -16.09
N TYR A 696 11.60 -2.49 -16.64
CA TYR A 696 12.93 -2.27 -16.04
C TYR A 696 13.97 -1.54 -16.92
N VAL A 697 13.67 -1.26 -18.19
CA VAL A 697 14.59 -0.49 -19.07
C VAL A 697 13.97 0.81 -19.61
N ALA A 698 12.64 0.90 -19.69
CA ALA A 698 11.95 2.08 -20.23
C ALA A 698 11.96 3.34 -19.33
N GLN A 699 12.58 3.30 -18.14
CA GLN A 699 12.66 4.44 -17.21
C GLN A 699 14.04 4.60 -16.52
N SER A 700 15.09 3.94 -17.03
CA SER A 700 16.47 4.22 -16.59
C SER A 700 17.01 5.46 -17.31
N PRO A 701 17.61 6.45 -16.61
CA PRO A 701 18.23 7.61 -17.24
C PRO A 701 19.68 7.38 -17.69
N PHE A 702 20.24 6.19 -17.44
CA PHE A 702 21.68 5.96 -17.63
C PHE A 702 22.00 5.66 -19.10
N PRO A 703 22.90 6.42 -19.76
CA PRO A 703 23.59 5.92 -20.93
C PRO A 703 24.49 4.76 -20.52
N ILE A 704 24.41 3.64 -21.25
CA ILE A 704 25.33 2.51 -21.06
C ILE A 704 26.53 2.76 -21.97
N ASP A 705 27.59 3.33 -21.42
CA ASP A 705 28.87 3.40 -22.10
C ASP A 705 29.44 1.98 -22.26
N TYR A 706 29.63 1.56 -23.52
CA TYR A 706 30.23 0.26 -23.83
C TYR A 706 31.74 0.31 -23.58
N ILE A 707 32.17 -0.06 -22.37
CA ILE A 707 33.60 -0.26 -22.06
C ILE A 707 34.09 -1.52 -22.76
N VAL A 708 34.81 -1.35 -23.86
CA VAL A 708 35.57 -2.41 -24.54
C VAL A 708 37.03 -2.33 -24.07
N ASP A 709 37.33 -2.88 -22.88
CA ASP A 709 38.72 -3.10 -22.43
C ASP A 709 39.12 -4.58 -22.66
N SER A 710 40.22 -4.76 -23.37
CA SER A 710 40.74 -6.06 -23.81
C SER A 710 41.53 -6.84 -22.75
N ASP A 711 41.70 -6.29 -21.54
CA ASP A 711 42.41 -6.92 -20.42
C ASP A 711 41.45 -7.68 -19.47
N PRO A 712 41.46 -9.03 -19.46
CA PRO A 712 40.55 -9.81 -18.62
C PRO A 712 40.82 -9.68 -17.12
N SER A 713 42.00 -9.18 -16.71
CA SER A 713 42.35 -9.06 -15.29
C SER A 713 41.60 -7.95 -14.55
N LYS A 714 40.94 -7.06 -15.28
CA LYS A 714 40.12 -5.96 -14.75
C LYS A 714 38.62 -6.26 -14.72
N TRP A 715 38.19 -7.44 -15.17
CA TRP A 715 36.77 -7.81 -15.23
C TRP A 715 36.24 -8.13 -13.82
N GLY A 716 35.80 -7.09 -13.11
CA GLY A 716 35.24 -7.19 -11.76
C GLY A 716 33.92 -7.98 -11.72
N THR A 717 33.78 -8.85 -10.73
CA THR A 717 32.65 -9.76 -10.56
C THR A 717 31.37 -9.05 -10.06
N SER A 718 30.59 -8.42 -10.96
CA SER A 718 29.16 -8.14 -10.70
C SER A 718 28.38 -7.68 -11.94
N ILE A 719 27.48 -8.53 -12.41
CA ILE A 719 26.15 -8.11 -12.90
C ILE A 719 25.11 -8.97 -12.18
N CYS A 720 24.17 -8.34 -11.49
CA CYS A 720 22.98 -8.96 -10.87
C CYS A 720 23.19 -10.13 -9.87
N GLY A 721 24.36 -10.28 -9.25
CA GLY A 721 24.51 -11.06 -8.01
C GLY A 721 24.21 -12.56 -8.08
N ILE A 722 24.20 -13.17 -9.26
CA ILE A 722 24.20 -14.62 -9.44
C ILE A 722 25.66 -15.08 -9.56
N PRO A 723 26.21 -15.89 -8.64
CA PRO A 723 27.51 -16.48 -8.83
C PRO A 723 27.41 -17.56 -9.93
N ILE A 724 27.87 -17.24 -11.13
CA ILE A 724 28.09 -18.24 -12.18
C ILE A 724 29.23 -19.14 -11.71
N ARG A 725 28.89 -20.25 -11.04
CA ARG A 725 29.84 -21.35 -10.87
C ARG A 725 30.11 -21.93 -12.26
N PRO A 726 31.38 -22.01 -12.71
CA PRO A 726 31.68 -22.69 -13.96
C PRO A 726 31.25 -24.16 -13.83
N PRO A 727 30.70 -24.78 -14.91
CA PRO A 727 30.53 -26.22 -14.94
C PRO A 727 31.86 -26.91 -14.62
N GLN A 728 31.82 -27.96 -13.81
CA GLN A 728 33.02 -28.77 -13.54
C GLN A 728 33.57 -29.30 -14.88
N ALA A 729 34.89 -29.28 -15.00
CA ALA A 729 35.61 -29.39 -16.27
C ALA A 729 35.14 -30.54 -17.16
N LEU A 730 34.51 -30.20 -18.28
CA LEU A 730 34.71 -30.95 -19.52
C LEU A 730 36.09 -30.56 -20.06
N SER A 731 36.94 -31.55 -20.27
CA SER A 731 38.36 -31.36 -20.51
C SER A 731 38.67 -30.79 -21.89
N GLY A 732 39.39 -29.66 -21.92
CA GLY A 732 40.38 -29.42 -22.98
C GLY A 732 39.95 -28.64 -24.21
N GLU A 733 39.45 -27.41 -24.05
CA GLU A 733 39.69 -26.31 -25.00
C GLU A 733 39.46 -24.95 -24.31
N LYS A 734 40.08 -23.86 -24.80
CA LYS A 734 39.95 -22.53 -24.19
C LYS A 734 38.57 -21.94 -24.47
N PRO A 735 37.91 -21.26 -23.51
CA PRO A 735 36.62 -20.62 -23.77
C PRO A 735 36.79 -19.33 -24.57
N ASP A 736 36.30 -19.32 -25.81
CA ASP A 736 35.97 -18.08 -26.52
C ASP A 736 34.89 -17.32 -25.74
N ALA A 737 34.99 -15.98 -25.67
CA ALA A 737 34.09 -15.16 -24.85
C ALA A 737 32.62 -15.23 -25.29
N VAL A 738 31.70 -15.28 -24.31
CA VAL A 738 30.25 -15.38 -24.50
C VAL A 738 29.60 -14.04 -24.14
N ILE A 739 28.90 -13.42 -25.09
CA ILE A 739 28.13 -12.17 -24.87
C ILE A 739 26.70 -12.34 -25.42
N VAL A 740 25.72 -11.88 -24.65
CA VAL A 740 24.29 -11.84 -25.00
C VAL A 740 23.91 -10.41 -25.38
N VAL A 741 23.21 -10.23 -26.50
CA VAL A 741 22.76 -8.91 -27.00
C VAL A 741 21.26 -8.75 -26.78
N VAL A 742 20.83 -7.58 -26.29
CA VAL A 742 19.43 -7.25 -25.95
C VAL A 742 19.02 -5.95 -26.63
N PHE A 743 17.90 -5.95 -27.35
CA PHE A 743 17.34 -4.76 -28.03
C PHE A 743 16.14 -4.22 -27.24
N PRO A 744 16.18 -3.01 -26.63
CA PRO A 744 15.18 -2.66 -25.60
C PRO A 744 13.96 -1.84 -26.06
N PHE A 745 13.90 -1.33 -27.31
CA PHE A 745 13.01 -0.19 -27.65
C PHE A 745 12.18 -0.28 -28.94
N TYR A 746 11.97 -1.46 -29.54
CA TYR A 746 11.25 -1.57 -30.83
C TYR A 746 9.99 -2.43 -30.81
N SER A 747 9.00 -2.01 -31.62
CA SER A 747 7.70 -2.68 -31.73
C SER A 747 7.81 -4.10 -32.34
N PRO A 748 6.91 -5.04 -31.99
CA PRO A 748 6.95 -6.42 -32.49
C PRO A 748 6.96 -6.63 -34.02
N PRO A 749 6.45 -5.70 -34.87
CA PRO A 749 6.65 -5.74 -36.32
C PRO A 749 8.09 -5.43 -36.76
N THR A 750 8.68 -4.33 -36.27
CA THR A 750 10.04 -3.89 -36.66
C THR A 750 11.09 -4.94 -36.31
N VAL A 751 10.99 -5.52 -35.10
CA VAL A 751 11.86 -6.62 -34.67
C VAL A 751 11.72 -7.84 -35.59
N ARG A 752 10.50 -8.16 -36.04
CA ARG A 752 10.25 -9.26 -36.98
C ARG A 752 10.88 -9.01 -38.36
N GLN A 753 10.88 -7.78 -38.83
CA GLN A 753 11.47 -7.40 -40.12
C GLN A 753 13.00 -7.61 -40.12
N ILE A 754 13.67 -7.17 -39.05
CA ILE A 754 15.11 -7.37 -38.83
C ILE A 754 15.46 -8.85 -38.68
N LEU A 755 14.69 -9.61 -37.88
CA LEU A 755 14.87 -11.05 -37.72
C LEU A 755 14.77 -11.78 -39.07
N THR A 756 13.84 -11.35 -39.93
CA THR A 756 13.63 -11.94 -41.27
C THR A 756 14.80 -11.64 -42.22
N GLN A 757 15.38 -10.43 -42.17
CA GLN A 757 16.59 -10.09 -42.94
C GLN A 757 17.79 -10.95 -42.50
N LEU A 758 17.96 -11.19 -41.18
CA LEU A 758 19.08 -11.96 -40.63
C LEU A 758 18.95 -13.47 -40.87
N GLU A 759 17.74 -14.03 -40.77
CA GLU A 759 17.49 -15.43 -41.14
C GLU A 759 17.73 -15.67 -42.65
N GLY A 760 17.47 -14.66 -43.49
CA GLY A 760 17.77 -14.67 -44.93
C GLY A 760 19.24 -14.82 -45.32
N HIS A 761 20.18 -14.64 -44.38
CA HIS A 761 21.63 -14.84 -44.59
C HIS A 761 22.18 -16.16 -44.03
N GLY A 762 21.31 -17.06 -43.56
CA GLY A 762 21.63 -18.50 -43.43
C GLY A 762 22.65 -18.89 -42.35
N ARG A 763 22.93 -18.04 -41.37
CA ARG A 763 23.90 -18.32 -40.27
C ARG A 763 23.34 -18.23 -38.85
N PHE A 764 22.04 -18.00 -38.66
CA PHE A 764 21.39 -17.96 -37.34
C PHE A 764 20.06 -18.72 -37.32
N ARG A 765 19.61 -19.13 -36.12
CA ARG A 765 18.33 -19.82 -35.89
C ARG A 765 17.70 -19.30 -34.59
N ALA A 766 16.48 -18.75 -34.68
CA ALA A 766 15.84 -18.04 -33.58
C ALA A 766 15.41 -18.93 -32.39
N ILE A 767 15.77 -18.54 -31.16
CA ILE A 767 15.13 -19.01 -29.91
C ILE A 767 14.12 -17.93 -29.44
N PRO A 768 12.86 -18.28 -29.09
CA PRO A 768 11.86 -17.28 -28.70
C PRO A 768 11.95 -16.87 -27.21
N PRO A 769 11.41 -15.69 -26.86
CA PRO A 769 11.43 -15.16 -25.50
C PRO A 769 10.43 -15.84 -24.54
N PHE A 770 10.86 -16.11 -23.31
CA PHE A 770 9.98 -16.48 -22.19
C PHE A 770 9.32 -15.23 -21.59
N ARG A 771 7.99 -15.25 -21.44
CA ARG A 771 7.18 -14.22 -20.78
C ARG A 771 6.42 -14.87 -19.63
N ALA A 772 6.78 -14.55 -18.38
CA ALA A 772 6.09 -15.05 -17.20
C ALA A 772 4.96 -14.10 -16.76
N GLU A 773 3.99 -13.94 -17.65
CA GLU A 773 2.60 -13.64 -17.27
C GLU A 773 1.81 -14.88 -17.70
N LEU A 774 1.11 -15.53 -16.77
CA LEU A 774 0.39 -16.78 -17.02
C LEU A 774 -0.96 -16.53 -17.73
N ASP A 775 -0.88 -15.91 -18.90
CA ASP A 775 -1.96 -15.93 -19.89
C ASP A 775 -2.04 -17.34 -20.49
N GLY A 776 -3.25 -17.93 -20.47
CA GLY A 776 -3.54 -19.23 -21.07
C GLY A 776 -3.16 -19.31 -22.55
N ALA A 777 -3.05 -18.20 -23.29
CA ALA A 777 -2.55 -18.16 -24.66
C ALA A 777 -1.06 -18.60 -24.80
N VAL A 778 -0.22 -18.34 -23.80
CA VAL A 778 1.20 -18.73 -23.83
C VAL A 778 1.36 -20.22 -23.57
N VAL A 779 0.62 -20.78 -22.60
CA VAL A 779 0.54 -22.23 -22.35
C VAL A 779 0.04 -22.94 -23.61
N ARG A 780 -1.03 -22.43 -24.25
CA ARG A 780 -1.56 -22.87 -25.55
C ARG A 780 -0.49 -22.91 -26.65
N THR A 781 0.47 -21.97 -26.65
CA THR A 781 1.50 -21.89 -27.70
C THR A 781 2.71 -22.79 -27.42
N VAL A 782 3.18 -22.88 -26.18
CA VAL A 782 4.36 -23.69 -25.80
C VAL A 782 4.08 -25.18 -26.00
N VAL A 783 2.92 -25.67 -25.55
CA VAL A 783 2.56 -27.09 -25.69
C VAL A 783 2.23 -27.44 -27.15
N ALA A 784 1.66 -26.51 -27.93
CA ALA A 784 1.49 -26.68 -29.38
C ALA A 784 2.82 -26.66 -30.17
N ARG A 785 3.95 -26.35 -29.50
CA ARG A 785 5.30 -26.45 -30.07
C ARG A 785 5.99 -27.75 -29.63
N LEU A 786 5.91 -28.13 -28.35
CA LEU A 786 6.34 -29.44 -27.85
C LEU A 786 5.65 -30.59 -28.59
N ALA A 787 4.35 -30.44 -28.90
CA ALA A 787 3.58 -31.39 -29.70
C ALA A 787 4.01 -31.51 -31.18
N ARG A 788 4.84 -30.59 -31.70
CA ARG A 788 5.41 -30.62 -33.05
C ARG A 788 6.89 -31.02 -33.06
N GLU A 789 7.60 -30.89 -31.94
CA GLU A 789 9.01 -31.24 -31.81
C GLU A 789 9.22 -32.73 -31.44
N ALA A 790 8.19 -33.42 -30.92
CA ALA A 790 8.16 -34.87 -30.68
C ALA A 790 7.90 -35.72 -31.95
N GLY A 791 8.79 -35.62 -32.94
CA GLY A 791 8.64 -36.26 -34.25
C GLY A 791 8.52 -37.79 -34.23
N GLU A 792 7.52 -38.32 -34.95
CA GLU A 792 7.13 -39.73 -35.20
C GLU A 792 6.94 -40.68 -33.98
N GLY A 793 7.52 -40.40 -32.81
CA GLY A 793 7.12 -40.94 -31.51
C GLY A 793 6.23 -39.94 -30.79
N GLY A 794 4.95 -39.89 -31.17
CA GLY A 794 4.05 -38.77 -30.87
C GLY A 794 4.00 -38.35 -29.40
N ALA A 795 3.92 -37.03 -29.18
CA ALA A 795 3.80 -36.42 -27.85
C ALA A 795 2.71 -37.09 -27.00
N PRO A 796 2.89 -37.23 -25.67
CA PRO A 796 1.91 -37.86 -24.80
C PRO A 796 0.50 -37.32 -25.07
N PRO A 797 -0.52 -38.19 -25.23
CA PRO A 797 -1.90 -37.76 -25.47
C PRO A 797 -2.49 -36.86 -24.37
N LEU A 798 -1.74 -36.72 -23.26
CA LEU A 798 -1.96 -35.95 -22.05
C LEU A 798 -1.29 -34.56 -22.06
N LEU A 799 -0.91 -34.05 -23.25
CA LEU A 799 -0.44 -32.68 -23.44
C LEU A 799 -1.24 -31.89 -24.49
N GLN A 800 -1.60 -32.49 -25.64
CA GLN A 800 -2.34 -31.78 -26.72
C GLN A 800 -3.75 -31.35 -26.30
N ARG A 801 -4.59 -32.35 -26.00
CA ARG A 801 -5.13 -32.45 -24.65
C ARG A 801 -5.43 -31.15 -23.86
N ALA A 802 -4.40 -30.67 -23.14
CA ALA A 802 -4.43 -29.68 -22.05
C ALA A 802 -4.76 -28.26 -22.50
N LEU A 803 -4.74 -28.00 -23.80
CA LEU A 803 -4.84 -26.65 -24.34
C LEU A 803 -6.26 -26.14 -24.59
N SER A 804 -7.27 -27.01 -24.54
CA SER A 804 -8.63 -26.67 -25.02
C SER A 804 -9.66 -26.28 -23.95
N VAL A 805 -9.28 -26.05 -22.68
CA VAL A 805 -10.22 -25.76 -21.55
C VAL A 805 -9.61 -24.69 -20.62
N LEU A 806 -9.03 -23.63 -21.18
CA LEU A 806 -8.62 -22.41 -20.44
C LEU A 806 -9.50 -21.21 -20.80
N ASP A 807 -10.71 -21.50 -21.28
CA ASP A 807 -11.84 -20.60 -21.36
C ASP A 807 -13.07 -21.37 -20.84
N ASP A 808 -14.05 -20.61 -20.35
CA ASP A 808 -15.29 -21.01 -19.68
C ASP A 808 -15.18 -21.58 -18.25
N SER A 809 -16.10 -21.07 -17.42
CA SER A 809 -16.46 -21.55 -16.09
C SER A 809 -16.71 -23.05 -16.04
N TRP A 810 -16.63 -23.67 -14.84
CA TRP A 810 -16.96 -25.07 -14.64
C TRP A 810 -18.35 -25.42 -15.25
N SER A 811 -18.35 -26.19 -16.36
CA SER A 811 -19.58 -26.54 -17.06
C SER A 811 -20.39 -27.60 -16.30
N GLU A 812 -21.68 -27.73 -16.63
CA GLU A 812 -22.56 -28.77 -16.07
C GLU A 812 -22.01 -30.20 -16.23
N ASP A 813 -21.14 -30.43 -17.22
CA ASP A 813 -20.52 -31.74 -17.51
C ASP A 813 -19.44 -32.16 -16.51
N THR A 814 -18.93 -31.26 -15.66
CA THR A 814 -17.77 -31.58 -14.79
C THR A 814 -17.98 -32.82 -13.90
N PRO A 815 -19.17 -33.06 -13.31
CA PRO A 815 -19.45 -34.30 -12.58
C PRO A 815 -19.44 -35.57 -13.47
N ALA A 816 -19.85 -35.47 -14.75
CA ALA A 816 -19.79 -36.61 -15.67
C ALA A 816 -18.34 -36.99 -15.99
N LEU A 817 -17.46 -36.00 -16.06
CA LEU A 817 -16.03 -36.18 -16.28
C LEU A 817 -15.33 -36.85 -15.09
N ILE A 818 -15.54 -36.36 -13.86
CA ILE A 818 -15.01 -36.99 -12.64
C ILE A 818 -15.48 -38.45 -12.54
N ARG A 819 -16.77 -38.73 -12.85
CA ARG A 819 -17.29 -40.10 -12.95
C ARG A 819 -16.52 -40.95 -13.97
N SER A 820 -16.18 -40.41 -15.14
CA SER A 820 -15.38 -41.14 -16.15
C SER A 820 -13.95 -41.41 -15.70
N VAL A 821 -13.30 -40.48 -15.01
CA VAL A 821 -11.95 -40.71 -14.45
C VAL A 821 -11.98 -41.77 -13.37
N ARG A 822 -12.89 -41.62 -12.40
CA ARG A 822 -13.07 -42.59 -11.31
C ARG A 822 -13.36 -43.98 -11.85
N ALA A 823 -14.23 -44.11 -12.86
CA ALA A 823 -14.53 -45.42 -13.48
C ALA A 823 -13.27 -46.10 -14.06
N ARG A 824 -12.36 -45.34 -14.69
CA ARG A 824 -11.08 -45.88 -15.21
C ARG A 824 -10.14 -46.26 -14.06
N LEU A 825 -10.03 -45.40 -13.05
CA LEU A 825 -9.23 -45.64 -11.83
C LEU A 825 -9.77 -46.76 -10.93
N SER A 826 -11.02 -47.19 -11.13
CA SER A 826 -11.68 -48.23 -10.31
C SER A 826 -11.75 -49.59 -11.02
N ALA A 827 -11.47 -49.66 -12.32
CA ALA A 827 -11.74 -50.84 -13.16
C ALA A 827 -10.92 -52.10 -12.79
N GLU A 828 -9.79 -51.94 -12.11
CA GLU A 828 -8.84 -53.04 -11.79
C GLU A 828 -8.49 -53.13 -10.30
N ARG A 829 -9.32 -52.54 -9.43
CA ARG A 829 -8.95 -52.30 -8.03
C ARG A 829 -9.53 -53.26 -7.02
N ALA A 830 -8.68 -53.67 -6.06
CA ALA A 830 -9.13 -54.30 -4.83
C ALA A 830 -10.01 -53.33 -4.01
N PRO A 831 -11.03 -53.84 -3.29
CA PRO A 831 -11.94 -53.02 -2.49
C PRO A 831 -11.21 -52.20 -1.41
N ALA A 832 -11.90 -51.19 -0.87
CA ALA A 832 -11.42 -50.39 0.25
C ALA A 832 -11.08 -51.29 1.46
N VAL A 833 -10.08 -50.88 2.24
CA VAL A 833 -9.76 -51.56 3.50
C VAL A 833 -10.79 -51.12 4.53
N SER A 834 -11.67 -52.03 4.96
CA SER A 834 -12.70 -51.71 5.94
C SER A 834 -12.07 -51.27 7.26
N ARG A 835 -12.71 -50.29 7.89
CA ARG A 835 -12.30 -49.56 9.08
C ARG A 835 -11.02 -48.71 8.93
N ARG A 836 -10.65 -48.33 7.70
CA ARG A 836 -9.53 -47.42 7.42
C ARG A 836 -9.99 -45.98 7.15
N VAL A 837 -9.49 -45.03 7.95
CA VAL A 837 -9.75 -43.59 7.83
C VAL A 837 -8.44 -42.84 7.58
N ARG A 838 -8.49 -41.84 6.69
CA ARG A 838 -7.43 -40.82 6.57
C ARG A 838 -8.01 -39.43 6.80
N LEU A 839 -7.41 -38.71 7.75
CA LEU A 839 -7.77 -37.34 8.09
C LEU A 839 -6.75 -36.41 7.43
N VAL A 840 -7.20 -35.29 6.86
CA VAL A 840 -6.35 -34.40 6.05
C VAL A 840 -6.53 -32.95 6.49
N ILE A 841 -5.41 -32.25 6.68
CA ILE A 841 -5.37 -30.83 7.04
C ILE A 841 -4.12 -30.16 6.42
N GLY A 842 -4.07 -28.82 6.41
CA GLY A 842 -2.90 -28.09 5.91
C GLY A 842 -1.69 -28.20 6.85
N SER A 843 -1.91 -27.92 8.14
CA SER A 843 -0.89 -27.89 9.20
C SER A 843 -1.50 -28.25 10.56
N LEU A 844 -0.67 -28.41 11.60
CA LEU A 844 -1.09 -28.67 12.98
C LEU A 844 -0.78 -27.49 13.92
N GLN A 845 -0.95 -26.26 13.42
CA GLN A 845 -0.82 -25.03 14.22
C GLN A 845 -1.82 -24.98 15.39
N ALA A 846 -1.64 -24.03 16.31
CA ALA A 846 -2.45 -23.83 17.52
C ALA A 846 -3.87 -23.26 17.22
N GLY A 847 -4.64 -23.95 16.36
CA GLY A 847 -5.97 -23.57 15.93
C GLY A 847 -7.07 -24.52 16.40
N GLY A 848 -8.32 -24.07 16.22
CA GLY A 848 -9.51 -24.78 16.70
C GLY A 848 -9.95 -25.95 15.81
N ALA A 849 -9.64 -25.90 14.51
CA ALA A 849 -9.98 -26.95 13.55
C ALA A 849 -8.98 -28.11 13.63
N GLU A 850 -7.70 -27.75 13.76
CA GLU A 850 -6.53 -28.58 14.03
C GLU A 850 -6.74 -29.41 15.29
N ARG A 851 -7.20 -28.79 16.37
CA ARG A 851 -7.55 -29.51 17.62
C ARG A 851 -8.68 -30.52 17.41
N GLN A 852 -9.72 -30.15 16.67
CA GLN A 852 -10.90 -31.00 16.47
C GLN A 852 -10.60 -32.19 15.56
N ILE A 853 -9.81 -32.02 14.50
CA ILE A 853 -9.37 -33.15 13.66
C ILE A 853 -8.44 -34.11 14.44
N CYS A 854 -7.58 -33.59 15.32
CA CYS A 854 -6.77 -34.43 16.23
C CYS A 854 -7.65 -35.22 17.22
N TYR A 855 -8.65 -34.59 17.84
CA TYR A 855 -9.59 -35.27 18.74
C TYR A 855 -10.41 -36.36 18.02
N LEU A 856 -10.86 -36.09 16.79
CA LEU A 856 -11.54 -37.06 15.95
C LEU A 856 -10.63 -38.24 15.58
N ALA A 857 -9.37 -37.99 15.21
CA ALA A 857 -8.39 -39.03 14.89
C ALA A 857 -8.12 -39.95 16.09
N VAL A 858 -7.93 -39.37 17.28
CA VAL A 858 -7.73 -40.11 18.53
C VAL A 858 -8.97 -40.92 18.93
N GLY A 859 -10.17 -40.33 18.83
CA GLY A 859 -11.42 -41.02 19.10
C GLY A 859 -11.66 -42.23 18.17
N LEU A 860 -11.48 -42.04 16.85
CA LEU A 860 -11.56 -43.11 15.86
C LEU A 860 -10.56 -44.24 16.16
N LYS A 861 -9.30 -43.91 16.47
CA LYS A 861 -8.28 -44.90 16.81
C LYS A 861 -8.66 -45.70 18.06
N ARG A 862 -9.14 -45.04 19.11
CA ARG A 862 -9.60 -45.70 20.36
C ARG A 862 -10.79 -46.64 20.13
N GLN A 863 -11.62 -46.38 19.12
CA GLN A 863 -12.73 -47.24 18.70
C GLN A 863 -12.30 -48.34 17.68
N GLY A 864 -11.00 -48.53 17.48
CA GLY A 864 -10.43 -49.64 16.69
C GLY A 864 -10.41 -49.41 15.18
N TRP A 865 -10.42 -48.16 14.71
CA TRP A 865 -10.19 -47.82 13.30
C TRP A 865 -8.68 -47.71 12.99
N ASP A 866 -8.30 -48.09 11.76
CA ASP A 866 -6.98 -47.81 11.17
C ASP A 866 -6.97 -46.34 10.76
N VAL A 867 -6.32 -45.50 11.57
CA VAL A 867 -6.30 -44.05 11.42
C VAL A 867 -4.88 -43.57 11.12
N ALA A 868 -4.74 -42.62 10.19
CA ALA A 868 -3.56 -41.78 10.06
C ALA A 868 -4.00 -40.35 9.69
N LEU A 869 -3.22 -39.35 10.13
CA LEU A 869 -3.43 -37.95 9.81
C LEU A 869 -2.36 -37.50 8.81
N LEU A 870 -2.82 -36.96 7.67
CA LEU A 870 -2.01 -36.47 6.58
C LEU A 870 -2.00 -34.93 6.62
N ALA A 871 -0.81 -34.33 6.59
CA ALA A 871 -0.65 -32.87 6.59
C ALA A 871 0.11 -32.40 5.35
N PHE A 872 -0.32 -31.30 4.72
CA PHE A 872 0.38 -30.74 3.56
C PHE A 872 1.71 -30.04 3.92
N ALA A 873 1.87 -29.54 5.16
CA ALA A 873 3.04 -28.70 5.53
C ALA A 873 3.54 -28.86 6.98
N ALA A 874 3.30 -29.99 7.66
CA ALA A 874 3.63 -30.16 9.09
C ALA A 874 5.13 -30.45 9.40
N THR A 875 6.06 -29.85 8.66
CA THR A 875 7.52 -29.87 8.94
C THR A 875 8.15 -28.47 9.01
N GLN A 876 7.38 -27.40 8.89
CA GLN A 876 7.85 -26.03 9.14
C GLN A 876 7.84 -25.74 10.66
N PRO A 877 8.92 -25.19 11.26
CA PRO A 877 8.98 -24.93 12.70
C PRO A 877 7.82 -24.06 13.22
N GLY A 878 7.06 -24.58 14.18
CA GLY A 878 5.86 -23.94 14.73
C GLY A 878 4.53 -24.32 14.04
N ALA A 879 4.54 -25.22 13.06
CA ALA A 879 3.36 -25.80 12.42
C ALA A 879 2.91 -27.13 13.04
N GLU A 880 3.57 -27.59 14.10
CA GLU A 880 3.49 -28.93 14.71
C GLU A 880 2.89 -28.97 16.13
N HIS A 881 2.18 -27.91 16.57
CA HIS A 881 1.66 -27.76 17.94
C HIS A 881 0.89 -28.98 18.49
N TYR A 882 0.10 -29.68 17.67
CA TYR A 882 -0.62 -30.89 18.08
C TYR A 882 0.10 -32.22 17.76
N ALA A 883 1.30 -32.20 17.18
CA ALA A 883 2.01 -33.42 16.77
C ALA A 883 2.35 -34.33 17.97
N ALA A 884 2.83 -33.76 19.08
CA ALA A 884 3.14 -34.51 20.30
C ALA A 884 1.90 -35.21 20.91
N MET A 885 0.70 -34.65 20.73
CA MET A 885 -0.54 -35.31 21.15
C MET A 885 -0.84 -36.54 20.28
N LEU A 886 -0.65 -36.42 18.96
CA LEU A 886 -0.84 -37.54 18.03
C LEU A 886 0.17 -38.65 18.32
N GLU A 887 1.44 -38.31 18.55
CA GLU A 887 2.49 -39.26 18.93
C GLU A 887 2.17 -39.98 20.24
N HIS A 888 1.75 -39.26 21.29
CA HIS A 888 1.39 -39.84 22.59
C HIS A 888 0.22 -40.83 22.51
N GLU A 889 -0.81 -40.51 21.72
CA GLU A 889 -1.94 -41.41 21.44
C GLU A 889 -1.59 -42.44 20.33
N GLY A 890 -0.38 -42.38 19.78
CA GLY A 890 0.16 -43.23 18.72
C GLY A 890 -0.59 -43.15 17.39
N VAL A 891 -1.23 -42.04 17.08
CA VAL A 891 -1.85 -41.77 15.77
C VAL A 891 -0.72 -41.38 14.78
N PRO A 892 -0.49 -42.14 13.70
CA PRO A 892 0.52 -41.78 12.71
C PRO A 892 0.24 -40.41 12.08
N LEU A 893 1.25 -39.56 12.10
CA LEU A 893 1.30 -38.29 11.36
C LEU A 893 2.21 -38.49 10.13
N GLU A 894 1.68 -38.21 8.95
CA GLU A 894 2.43 -38.24 7.70
C GLU A 894 2.39 -36.87 7.04
N VAL A 895 3.54 -36.37 6.62
CA VAL A 895 3.63 -35.10 5.89
C VAL A 895 3.74 -35.40 4.41
N LEU A 896 2.78 -34.88 3.64
CA LEU A 896 2.74 -35.06 2.20
C LEU A 896 3.81 -34.17 1.54
N PRO A 897 4.53 -34.66 0.52
CA PRO A 897 5.67 -33.95 -0.06
C PRO A 897 5.26 -32.60 -0.65
N SER A 898 6.11 -31.58 -0.46
CA SER A 898 5.84 -30.24 -0.98
C SER A 898 5.94 -30.19 -2.50
N ALA A 899 5.40 -29.14 -3.13
CA ALA A 899 5.52 -28.92 -4.57
C ALA A 899 7.00 -28.93 -5.03
N ARG A 900 7.92 -28.40 -4.22
CA ARG A 900 9.35 -28.35 -4.53
C ARG A 900 9.99 -29.74 -4.54
N ASP A 901 9.66 -30.57 -3.55
CA ASP A 901 10.18 -31.94 -3.44
C ASP A 901 9.54 -32.83 -4.52
N HIS A 902 8.24 -32.66 -4.76
CA HIS A 902 7.49 -33.37 -5.78
C HIS A 902 7.95 -33.03 -7.20
N PHE A 903 8.25 -31.76 -7.52
CA PHE A 903 8.81 -31.40 -8.83
C PHE A 903 10.26 -31.84 -9.00
N ALA A 904 11.02 -32.03 -7.90
CA ALA A 904 12.33 -32.66 -7.96
C ALA A 904 12.23 -34.19 -8.21
N GLU A 905 11.23 -34.86 -7.63
CA GLU A 905 10.92 -36.27 -7.91
C GLU A 905 10.29 -36.47 -9.31
N MET A 906 9.46 -35.54 -9.80
CA MET A 906 8.85 -35.65 -11.14
C MET A 906 9.85 -35.55 -12.29
N GLN A 907 11.06 -34.99 -12.09
CA GLN A 907 12.11 -35.03 -13.11
C GLN A 907 12.65 -36.45 -13.40
N THR A 908 12.24 -37.47 -12.62
CA THR A 908 12.67 -38.86 -12.81
C THR A 908 11.54 -39.87 -13.07
N ASP A 909 10.26 -39.48 -13.07
CA ASP A 909 9.15 -40.45 -13.21
C ASP A 909 7.88 -39.89 -13.89
N ASP A 910 7.90 -39.85 -15.24
CA ASP A 910 6.73 -39.51 -16.10
C ASP A 910 5.52 -40.44 -15.88
N ARG A 911 5.71 -41.60 -15.23
CA ARG A 911 4.68 -42.63 -15.06
C ARG A 911 3.41 -42.12 -14.39
N MET A 912 3.47 -41.16 -13.48
CA MET A 912 2.32 -40.86 -12.61
C MET A 912 1.07 -40.39 -13.38
N LEU A 913 1.25 -39.65 -14.47
CA LEU A 913 0.15 -39.22 -15.36
C LEU A 913 -0.39 -40.38 -16.22
N GLU A 914 0.46 -41.34 -16.57
CA GLU A 914 0.08 -42.57 -17.31
C GLU A 914 -0.58 -43.63 -16.40
N GLU A 915 -0.10 -43.77 -15.17
CA GLU A 915 -0.51 -44.75 -14.16
C GLU A 915 -1.92 -44.44 -13.64
N PHE A 916 -2.24 -43.16 -13.43
CA PHE A 916 -3.58 -42.75 -12.98
C PHE A 916 -4.57 -42.45 -14.12
N ARG A 917 -4.12 -42.35 -15.39
CA ARG A 917 -4.96 -42.07 -16.57
C ARG A 917 -6.01 -40.96 -16.36
N ILE A 918 -5.71 -39.98 -15.50
CA ILE A 918 -6.67 -38.95 -15.11
C ILE A 918 -7.03 -38.16 -16.36
N SER A 919 -8.33 -38.08 -16.67
CA SER A 919 -8.73 -37.40 -17.89
C SER A 919 -8.43 -35.92 -17.74
N GLU A 920 -7.44 -35.49 -18.49
CA GLU A 920 -6.93 -34.15 -18.65
C GLU A 920 -7.97 -33.02 -18.71
N PRO A 921 -9.20 -33.18 -19.28
CA PRO A 921 -10.24 -32.16 -19.17
C PRO A 921 -10.61 -31.77 -17.72
N LEU A 922 -10.21 -32.57 -16.72
CA LEU A 922 -10.48 -32.33 -15.31
C LEU A 922 -9.34 -31.55 -14.64
N LEU A 923 -8.09 -31.88 -14.96
CA LEU A 923 -6.92 -31.18 -14.43
C LEU A 923 -6.91 -29.71 -14.88
N LYS A 924 -7.41 -29.43 -16.09
CA LYS A 924 -7.57 -28.08 -16.65
C LYS A 924 -8.55 -27.16 -15.90
N ARG A 925 -9.43 -27.71 -15.04
CA ARG A 925 -10.51 -26.95 -14.38
C ARG A 925 -10.16 -26.50 -12.96
N LEU A 926 -9.00 -26.90 -12.42
CA LEU A 926 -8.53 -26.51 -11.10
C LEU A 926 -7.52 -25.35 -11.19
N PRO A 927 -7.50 -24.43 -10.20
CA PRO A 927 -6.35 -23.55 -9.98
C PRO A 927 -5.05 -24.35 -9.89
N SER A 928 -4.00 -23.89 -10.58
CA SER A 928 -2.75 -24.65 -10.78
C SER A 928 -2.10 -25.14 -9.48
N TYR A 929 -2.16 -24.34 -8.41
CA TYR A 929 -1.63 -24.69 -7.10
C TYR A 929 -2.41 -25.78 -6.36
N LEU A 930 -3.69 -26.01 -6.70
CA LEU A 930 -4.50 -27.10 -6.14
C LEU A 930 -4.26 -28.44 -6.86
N ILE A 931 -3.85 -28.42 -8.13
CA ILE A 931 -3.62 -29.63 -8.93
C ILE A 931 -2.59 -30.55 -8.26
N HIS A 932 -1.44 -29.99 -7.86
CA HIS A 932 -0.38 -30.74 -7.20
C HIS A 932 -0.87 -31.46 -5.93
N TRP A 933 -1.51 -30.74 -5.00
CA TRP A 933 -2.05 -31.32 -3.77
C TRP A 933 -3.14 -32.36 -4.03
N THR A 934 -3.98 -32.13 -5.04
CA THR A 934 -5.01 -33.09 -5.49
C THR A 934 -4.38 -34.40 -5.97
N LEU A 935 -3.30 -34.32 -6.76
CA LEU A 935 -2.58 -35.49 -7.28
C LEU A 935 -1.81 -36.24 -6.21
N VAL A 936 -1.11 -35.55 -5.31
CA VAL A 936 -0.41 -36.16 -4.17
C VAL A 936 -1.38 -36.90 -3.25
N ALA A 937 -2.49 -36.24 -2.88
CA ALA A 937 -3.55 -36.86 -2.09
C ALA A 937 -4.16 -38.06 -2.82
N CYS A 938 -4.51 -37.93 -4.11
CA CYS A 938 -5.01 -39.02 -4.93
C CYS A 938 -4.04 -40.21 -4.95
N ARG A 939 -2.75 -40.01 -5.24
CA ARG A 939 -1.72 -41.08 -5.24
C ARG A 939 -1.66 -41.78 -3.88
N ARG A 940 -1.66 -41.01 -2.78
CA ARG A 940 -1.61 -41.59 -1.43
C ARG A 940 -2.85 -42.42 -1.12
N PHE A 941 -4.05 -41.91 -1.39
CA PHE A 941 -5.29 -42.67 -1.23
C PHE A 941 -5.39 -43.86 -2.17
N VAL A 942 -4.73 -43.83 -3.33
CA VAL A 942 -4.73 -44.99 -4.24
C VAL A 942 -3.95 -46.17 -3.67
N ALA A 943 -2.75 -45.93 -3.16
CA ALA A 943 -1.97 -46.96 -2.47
C ALA A 943 -2.67 -47.44 -1.16
N ASP A 944 -3.26 -46.49 -0.43
CA ASP A 944 -3.77 -46.72 0.92
C ASP A 944 -5.18 -47.34 0.99
N ARG A 945 -6.02 -47.09 -0.02
CA ARG A 945 -7.42 -47.58 -0.13
C ARG A 945 -8.27 -47.37 1.13
N PRO A 946 -8.42 -46.14 1.64
CA PRO A 946 -9.26 -45.86 2.80
C PRO A 946 -10.76 -46.06 2.49
N GLU A 947 -11.53 -46.40 3.52
CA GLU A 947 -13.00 -46.46 3.49
C GLU A 947 -13.60 -45.04 3.60
N LEU A 948 -12.99 -44.20 4.44
CA LEU A 948 -13.38 -42.80 4.68
C LEU A 948 -12.18 -41.84 4.59
N VAL A 949 -12.34 -40.74 3.86
CA VAL A 949 -11.44 -39.58 3.93
C VAL A 949 -12.16 -38.40 4.56
N ILE A 950 -11.49 -37.73 5.50
CA ILE A 950 -12.02 -36.58 6.24
C ILE A 950 -11.11 -35.39 6.01
N CYS A 951 -11.62 -34.31 5.43
CA CYS A 951 -10.88 -33.08 5.16
C CYS A 951 -11.37 -31.95 6.08
N TYR A 952 -10.44 -31.14 6.58
CA TYR A 952 -10.73 -29.91 7.33
C TYR A 952 -10.07 -28.71 6.64
N LEU A 953 -10.76 -27.57 6.65
CA LEU A 953 -10.37 -26.29 6.03
C LEU A 953 -10.49 -26.26 4.50
N ASP A 954 -10.83 -25.09 3.97
CA ASP A 954 -11.45 -24.96 2.65
C ASP A 954 -10.55 -25.38 1.48
N VAL A 955 -9.27 -24.98 1.49
CA VAL A 955 -8.30 -25.39 0.46
C VAL A 955 -8.08 -26.91 0.46
N VAL A 956 -8.07 -27.55 1.63
CA VAL A 956 -7.87 -29.00 1.79
C VAL A 956 -9.12 -29.76 1.39
N ASN A 957 -10.31 -29.25 1.74
CA ASN A 957 -11.59 -29.80 1.31
C ASN A 957 -11.68 -29.88 -0.22
N LEU A 958 -11.19 -28.85 -0.92
CA LEU A 958 -11.20 -28.83 -2.39
C LEU A 958 -10.13 -29.76 -2.99
N SER A 959 -8.88 -29.73 -2.52
CA SER A 959 -7.80 -30.54 -3.12
C SER A 959 -7.82 -32.01 -2.70
N ALA A 960 -7.80 -32.29 -1.40
CA ALA A 960 -7.81 -33.67 -0.90
C ALA A 960 -9.18 -34.33 -1.08
N GLY A 961 -10.28 -33.58 -0.99
CA GLY A 961 -11.62 -34.11 -1.27
C GLY A 961 -11.78 -34.56 -2.72
N LEU A 962 -11.33 -33.76 -3.69
CA LEU A 962 -11.29 -34.17 -5.09
C LEU A 962 -10.31 -35.33 -5.32
N GLY A 963 -9.16 -35.31 -4.67
CA GLY A 963 -8.18 -36.41 -4.70
C GLY A 963 -8.78 -37.74 -4.21
N ALA A 964 -9.60 -37.71 -3.16
CA ALA A 964 -10.30 -38.89 -2.63
C ALA A 964 -11.39 -39.41 -3.58
N LEU A 965 -12.17 -38.52 -4.20
CA LEU A 965 -13.15 -38.91 -5.23
C LEU A 965 -12.50 -39.55 -6.45
N LEU A 966 -11.37 -39.00 -6.91
CA LEU A 966 -10.58 -39.58 -8.00
C LEU A 966 -10.00 -40.93 -7.61
N ALA A 967 -9.46 -41.03 -6.41
CA ALA A 967 -9.03 -42.28 -5.81
C ALA A 967 -10.19 -43.26 -5.53
N GLY A 968 -11.44 -42.92 -5.83
CA GLY A 968 -12.61 -43.82 -5.72
C GLY A 968 -13.01 -44.18 -4.29
N VAL A 969 -12.63 -43.34 -3.32
CA VAL A 969 -13.01 -43.51 -1.90
C VAL A 969 -14.53 -43.47 -1.77
N GLY A 970 -15.10 -44.39 -0.97
CA GLY A 970 -16.55 -44.55 -0.83
C GLY A 970 -17.24 -43.42 -0.06
N HIS A 971 -16.53 -42.81 0.90
CA HIS A 971 -17.03 -41.74 1.74
C HIS A 971 -15.99 -40.62 1.86
N VAL A 972 -16.36 -39.39 1.50
CA VAL A 972 -15.50 -38.20 1.52
C VAL A 972 -16.20 -37.09 2.30
N LEU A 973 -15.75 -36.81 3.50
CA LEU A 973 -16.35 -35.81 4.38
C LEU A 973 -15.54 -34.50 4.33
N LEU A 974 -16.20 -33.42 3.90
CA LEU A 974 -15.63 -32.07 3.81
C LEU A 974 -16.16 -31.23 4.98
N SER A 975 -15.27 -30.86 5.92
CA SER A 975 -15.63 -30.10 7.11
C SER A 975 -15.40 -28.60 6.89
N GLY A 976 -16.50 -27.85 6.84
CA GLY A 976 -16.50 -26.39 6.76
C GLY A 976 -16.03 -25.70 8.04
N ARG A 977 -15.76 -24.40 7.97
CA ARG A 977 -15.32 -23.59 9.12
C ARG A 977 -16.46 -23.25 10.08
N ASN A 978 -16.10 -22.79 11.28
CA ASN A 978 -17.00 -22.24 12.31
C ASN A 978 -17.68 -20.91 11.93
N LEU A 979 -17.54 -20.42 10.69
CA LEU A 979 -17.92 -19.07 10.27
C LEU A 979 -18.68 -19.12 8.93
N HIS A 980 -19.65 -18.23 8.77
CA HIS A 980 -20.49 -18.11 7.56
C HIS A 980 -19.62 -17.83 6.31
N PRO A 981 -19.71 -18.59 5.20
CA PRO A 981 -18.76 -18.53 4.07
C PRO A 981 -18.45 -17.15 3.46
N GLY A 982 -19.28 -16.13 3.68
CA GLY A 982 -18.96 -14.73 3.35
C GLY A 982 -17.67 -14.16 4.00
N HIS A 983 -17.07 -14.84 4.97
CA HIS A 983 -15.74 -14.50 5.52
C HIS A 983 -14.55 -15.08 4.73
N LEU A 984 -14.77 -15.97 3.76
CA LEU A 984 -13.70 -16.57 2.95
C LEU A 984 -12.80 -15.54 2.23
N PRO A 985 -13.30 -14.37 1.76
CA PRO A 985 -12.45 -13.30 1.23
C PRO A 985 -11.35 -12.84 2.19
N ASN A 986 -11.65 -12.79 3.50
CA ASN A 986 -10.70 -12.37 4.54
C ASN A 986 -9.53 -13.37 4.74
N HIS A 987 -9.64 -14.56 4.16
CA HIS A 987 -8.61 -15.61 4.23
C HIS A 987 -7.96 -15.93 2.88
N TYR A 988 -8.66 -15.68 1.77
CA TYR A 988 -8.28 -16.17 0.44
C TYR A 988 -8.28 -15.10 -0.67
N GLY A 989 -8.57 -13.83 -0.35
CA GLY A 989 -8.64 -12.73 -1.31
C GLY A 989 -10.05 -12.53 -1.88
N ASP A 990 -10.29 -11.40 -2.54
CA ASP A 990 -11.66 -10.93 -2.81
C ASP A 990 -12.48 -11.77 -3.79
N ASP A 991 -11.83 -12.55 -4.67
CA ASP A 991 -12.50 -13.53 -5.53
C ASP A 991 -12.38 -14.96 -4.99
N VAL A 992 -13.42 -15.38 -4.28
CA VAL A 992 -13.66 -16.76 -3.85
C VAL A 992 -14.81 -17.43 -4.61
N SER A 993 -15.26 -16.85 -5.73
CA SER A 993 -16.39 -17.39 -6.53
C SER A 993 -16.08 -18.81 -7.03
N TRP A 994 -14.83 -19.05 -7.42
CA TRP A 994 -14.32 -20.36 -7.81
C TRP A 994 -14.41 -21.41 -6.69
N MET A 995 -14.26 -21.02 -5.41
CA MET A 995 -14.42 -21.96 -4.28
C MET A 995 -15.88 -22.43 -4.17
N GLN A 996 -16.82 -21.49 -4.29
CA GLN A 996 -18.26 -21.77 -4.24
C GLN A 996 -18.64 -22.78 -5.33
N GLU A 997 -18.15 -22.58 -6.55
CA GLU A 997 -18.48 -23.47 -7.67
C GLU A 997 -17.79 -24.85 -7.54
N CYS A 998 -16.53 -24.90 -7.09
CA CYS A 998 -15.87 -26.17 -6.75
C CYS A 998 -16.67 -26.98 -5.71
N TYR A 999 -17.10 -26.36 -4.60
CA TYR A 999 -17.94 -27.01 -3.59
C TYR A 999 -19.29 -27.45 -4.17
N ARG A 1000 -19.96 -26.65 -5.01
CA ARG A 1000 -21.19 -27.05 -5.71
C ARG A 1000 -20.96 -28.30 -6.54
N HIS A 1001 -19.90 -28.37 -7.34
CA HIS A 1001 -19.63 -29.54 -8.18
C HIS A 1001 -19.25 -30.78 -7.37
N LEU A 1002 -18.46 -30.66 -6.30
CA LEU A 1002 -18.16 -31.76 -5.38
C LEU A 1002 -19.44 -32.27 -4.71
N SER A 1003 -20.35 -31.38 -4.27
CA SER A 1003 -21.61 -31.77 -3.64
C SER A 1003 -22.60 -32.55 -4.54
N ARG A 1004 -22.37 -32.58 -5.87
CA ARG A 1004 -23.17 -33.39 -6.81
C ARG A 1004 -22.84 -34.90 -6.74
N PHE A 1005 -21.85 -35.30 -5.93
CA PHE A 1005 -21.47 -36.70 -5.71
C PHE A 1005 -22.13 -37.24 -4.43
N PRO A 1006 -22.77 -38.43 -4.46
CA PRO A 1006 -23.36 -39.03 -3.27
C PRO A 1006 -22.30 -39.45 -2.24
N GLU A 1007 -21.05 -39.64 -2.65
CA GLU A 1007 -19.93 -39.93 -1.75
C GLU A 1007 -19.43 -38.69 -0.98
N VAL A 1008 -19.80 -37.46 -1.39
CA VAL A 1008 -19.39 -36.23 -0.72
C VAL A 1008 -20.41 -35.85 0.35
N ILE A 1009 -19.97 -35.95 1.61
CA ILE A 1009 -20.68 -35.46 2.77
C ILE A 1009 -20.14 -34.07 3.11
N LEU A 1010 -20.97 -33.03 2.99
CA LEU A 1010 -20.65 -31.72 3.54
C LEU A 1010 -21.02 -31.71 5.02
N SER A 1011 -20.15 -31.16 5.86
CA SER A 1011 -20.47 -30.94 7.28
C SER A 1011 -20.05 -29.56 7.76
N ALA A 1012 -20.74 -29.09 8.80
CA ALA A 1012 -20.34 -27.94 9.60
C ALA A 1012 -20.58 -28.28 11.08
N ASN A 1013 -19.88 -27.60 11.99
CA ASN A 1013 -19.96 -27.97 13.40
C ASN A 1013 -21.26 -27.57 14.12
N SER A 1014 -22.08 -26.70 13.50
CA SER A 1014 -23.30 -26.14 14.07
C SER A 1014 -24.46 -26.21 13.06
N LYS A 1015 -25.71 -26.12 13.54
CA LYS A 1015 -26.88 -26.04 12.66
C LYS A 1015 -26.89 -24.70 11.92
N ALA A 1016 -26.48 -23.63 12.58
CA ALA A 1016 -26.22 -22.32 11.99
C ALA A 1016 -25.18 -22.38 10.85
N GLY A 1017 -24.03 -23.01 11.08
CA GLY A 1017 -23.00 -23.22 10.06
C GLY A 1017 -23.48 -24.10 8.92
N ALA A 1018 -24.21 -25.19 9.21
CA ALA A 1018 -24.74 -26.09 8.18
C ALA A 1018 -25.75 -25.37 7.27
N ARG A 1019 -26.65 -24.58 7.86
CA ARG A 1019 -27.55 -23.68 7.15
C ARG A 1019 -26.79 -22.66 6.29
N SER A 1020 -25.76 -22.02 6.86
CA SER A 1020 -24.94 -21.01 6.17
C SER A 1020 -24.25 -21.58 4.92
N TYR A 1021 -23.64 -22.77 5.03
CA TYR A 1021 -23.03 -23.46 3.90
C TYR A 1021 -24.07 -23.96 2.88
N ALA A 1022 -25.25 -24.42 3.33
CA ALA A 1022 -26.34 -24.83 2.44
C ALA A 1022 -26.87 -23.63 1.63
N GLU A 1023 -27.12 -22.50 2.28
CA GLU A 1023 -27.59 -21.26 1.65
C GLU A 1023 -26.53 -20.67 0.71
N TRP A 1024 -25.26 -20.66 1.11
CA TRP A 1024 -24.15 -20.21 0.25
C TRP A 1024 -23.98 -21.08 -1.01
N LEU A 1025 -24.18 -22.40 -0.91
CA LEU A 1025 -24.05 -23.31 -2.06
C LEU A 1025 -25.34 -23.42 -2.91
N GLY A 1026 -26.49 -22.98 -2.39
CA GLY A 1026 -27.79 -23.20 -3.03
C GLY A 1026 -28.30 -24.63 -2.88
N LEU A 1027 -27.96 -25.30 -1.78
CA LEU A 1027 -28.33 -26.69 -1.49
C LEU A 1027 -29.49 -26.77 -0.47
N PRO A 1028 -30.32 -27.82 -0.51
CA PRO A 1028 -31.23 -28.15 0.58
C PRO A 1028 -30.47 -28.35 1.90
N ARG A 1029 -31.05 -27.90 3.03
CA ARG A 1029 -30.34 -27.86 4.34
C ARG A 1029 -29.91 -29.24 4.82
N GLU A 1030 -30.68 -30.27 4.50
CA GLU A 1030 -30.39 -31.67 4.76
C GLU A 1030 -29.15 -32.22 4.03
N ARG A 1031 -28.58 -31.48 3.06
CA ARG A 1031 -27.33 -31.85 2.37
C ARG A 1031 -26.07 -31.44 3.13
N VAL A 1032 -26.18 -30.66 4.20
CA VAL A 1032 -25.03 -30.27 5.05
C VAL A 1032 -25.27 -30.77 6.46
N HIS A 1033 -24.46 -31.72 6.90
CA HIS A 1033 -24.61 -32.39 8.18
C HIS A 1033 -24.06 -31.53 9.33
N THR A 1034 -24.72 -31.56 10.49
CA THR A 1034 -24.17 -30.97 11.71
C THR A 1034 -23.33 -32.00 12.46
N VAL A 1035 -22.02 -31.76 12.58
CA VAL A 1035 -21.08 -32.60 13.34
C VAL A 1035 -20.48 -31.76 14.48
N PRO A 1036 -21.13 -31.74 15.66
CA PRO A 1036 -20.67 -30.95 16.80
C PRO A 1036 -19.22 -31.23 17.19
N ASN A 1037 -18.52 -30.16 17.58
CA ASN A 1037 -17.18 -30.23 18.15
C ASN A 1037 -17.15 -31.14 19.39
N GLY A 1038 -16.07 -31.91 19.56
CA GLY A 1038 -15.85 -32.79 20.71
C GLY A 1038 -14.86 -32.21 21.71
N ILE A 1039 -15.00 -32.55 22.99
CA ILE A 1039 -14.09 -32.20 24.08
C ILE A 1039 -13.91 -33.42 25.00
N PRO A 1040 -12.69 -33.72 25.47
CA PRO A 1040 -12.47 -34.82 26.41
C PRO A 1040 -13.03 -34.50 27.81
N ALA A 1041 -13.93 -35.33 28.33
CA ALA A 1041 -14.56 -35.07 29.64
C ALA A 1041 -13.65 -35.31 30.85
N ALA A 1042 -12.69 -36.25 30.76
CA ALA A 1042 -11.95 -36.77 31.93
C ALA A 1042 -10.56 -36.14 32.17
N ALA A 1043 -10.08 -35.24 31.31
CA ALA A 1043 -8.66 -34.85 31.24
C ALA A 1043 -8.37 -33.39 31.66
N LEU A 1044 -9.26 -32.76 32.43
CA LEU A 1044 -9.52 -31.33 32.23
C LEU A 1044 -9.79 -30.43 33.45
N MET A 1045 -9.67 -30.90 34.69
CA MET A 1045 -9.50 -29.98 35.82
C MET A 1045 -8.01 -29.70 36.05
N PRO A 1046 -7.54 -28.44 35.90
CA PRO A 1046 -6.20 -28.08 36.32
C PRO A 1046 -6.05 -28.27 37.85
N PRO A 1047 -4.84 -28.59 38.35
CA PRO A 1047 -4.57 -28.61 39.79
C PRO A 1047 -4.97 -27.29 40.45
N VAL A 1048 -5.49 -27.34 41.68
CA VAL A 1048 -5.97 -26.15 42.40
C VAL A 1048 -4.85 -25.12 42.54
N GLU A 1049 -3.64 -25.60 42.81
CA GLU A 1049 -2.41 -24.82 42.92
C GLU A 1049 -2.08 -24.08 41.62
N ALA A 1050 -2.36 -24.68 40.46
CA ALA A 1050 -2.15 -24.04 39.15
C ALA A 1050 -3.21 -22.95 38.87
N VAL A 1051 -4.45 -23.17 39.29
CA VAL A 1051 -5.54 -22.17 39.20
C VAL A 1051 -5.23 -20.97 40.11
N GLU A 1052 -4.79 -21.23 41.35
CA GLU A 1052 -4.36 -20.19 42.29
C GLU A 1052 -3.14 -19.41 41.77
N ALA A 1053 -2.13 -20.11 41.22
CA ALA A 1053 -0.96 -19.48 40.61
C ALA A 1053 -1.32 -18.55 39.45
N VAL A 1054 -2.27 -18.93 38.58
CA VAL A 1054 -2.75 -18.05 37.50
C VAL A 1054 -3.46 -16.81 38.07
N ARG A 1055 -4.32 -16.95 39.08
CA ARG A 1055 -4.98 -15.79 39.71
C ARG A 1055 -3.97 -14.84 40.37
N ALA A 1056 -2.95 -15.39 41.04
CA ALA A 1056 -1.85 -14.62 41.62
C ALA A 1056 -1.04 -13.88 40.54
N ALA A 1057 -0.68 -14.56 39.44
CA ALA A 1057 0.07 -13.96 38.33
C ALA A 1057 -0.70 -12.85 37.60
N LEU A 1058 -2.04 -12.92 37.55
CA LEU A 1058 -2.91 -11.86 37.04
C LEU A 1058 -3.14 -10.72 38.05
N GLY A 1059 -2.57 -10.81 39.25
CA GLY A 1059 -2.79 -9.83 40.32
C GLY A 1059 -4.26 -9.74 40.71
N VAL A 1060 -4.93 -10.88 40.85
CA VAL A 1060 -6.34 -11.02 41.24
C VAL A 1060 -6.41 -11.63 42.64
N GLY A 1061 -7.00 -10.91 43.59
CA GLY A 1061 -7.23 -11.42 44.95
C GLY A 1061 -8.21 -12.60 44.98
N THR A 1062 -8.14 -13.40 46.05
CA THR A 1062 -9.03 -14.55 46.27
C THR A 1062 -10.51 -14.18 46.39
N ARG A 1063 -10.84 -12.90 46.62
CA ARG A 1063 -12.20 -12.36 46.71
C ARG A 1063 -12.60 -11.43 45.56
N THR A 1064 -11.72 -11.18 44.59
CA THR A 1064 -12.00 -10.28 43.45
C THR A 1064 -12.51 -11.11 42.27
N PRO A 1065 -13.73 -10.89 41.75
CA PRO A 1065 -14.22 -11.59 40.56
C PRO A 1065 -13.32 -11.37 39.35
N LEU A 1066 -13.01 -12.46 38.62
CA LEU A 1066 -12.26 -12.45 37.37
C LEU A 1066 -13.17 -12.74 36.16
N ILE A 1067 -13.28 -11.77 35.24
CA ILE A 1067 -13.96 -11.92 33.95
C ILE A 1067 -12.94 -12.30 32.88
N VAL A 1068 -13.18 -13.36 32.09
CA VAL A 1068 -12.26 -13.82 31.04
C VAL A 1068 -12.92 -13.86 29.67
N GLY A 1069 -12.27 -13.30 28.65
CA GLY A 1069 -12.57 -13.53 27.23
C GLY A 1069 -11.50 -14.40 26.58
N VAL A 1070 -11.91 -15.31 25.69
CA VAL A 1070 -11.01 -16.23 24.97
C VAL A 1070 -11.42 -16.34 23.49
N PHE A 1071 -10.86 -15.50 22.63
CA PHE A 1071 -11.14 -15.50 21.19
C PHE A 1071 -10.07 -14.72 20.40
N ARG A 1072 -9.93 -15.03 19.10
CA ARG A 1072 -9.04 -14.30 18.17
C ARG A 1072 -9.48 -12.84 18.07
N LEU A 1073 -8.54 -11.89 18.00
CA LEU A 1073 -8.85 -10.46 17.86
C LEU A 1073 -9.13 -10.12 16.39
N ALA A 1074 -10.34 -10.45 15.94
CA ALA A 1074 -10.84 -10.25 14.58
C ALA A 1074 -12.28 -9.70 14.62
N GLU A 1075 -12.72 -9.09 13.53
CA GLU A 1075 -13.95 -8.29 13.48
C GLU A 1075 -15.21 -9.11 13.80
N GLU A 1076 -15.28 -10.34 13.29
CA GLU A 1076 -16.36 -11.29 13.58
C GLU A 1076 -16.42 -11.73 15.05
N LYS A 1077 -15.36 -11.46 15.84
CA LYS A 1077 -15.28 -11.66 17.30
C LYS A 1077 -15.58 -10.42 18.11
N ARG A 1078 -15.92 -9.29 17.47
CA ARG A 1078 -16.34 -8.03 18.13
C ARG A 1078 -15.49 -7.67 19.37
N PRO A 1079 -14.14 -7.72 19.34
CA PRO A 1079 -13.32 -7.56 20.55
C PRO A 1079 -13.44 -6.15 21.16
N LEU A 1080 -13.85 -5.15 20.38
CA LEU A 1080 -14.16 -3.81 20.88
C LEU A 1080 -15.44 -3.79 21.74
N LEU A 1081 -16.42 -4.65 21.46
CA LEU A 1081 -17.60 -4.83 22.31
C LEU A 1081 -17.22 -5.42 23.68
N PHE A 1082 -16.25 -6.34 23.71
CA PHE A 1082 -15.71 -6.84 24.99
C PHE A 1082 -15.17 -5.69 25.83
N VAL A 1083 -14.33 -4.83 25.25
CA VAL A 1083 -13.79 -3.64 25.94
C VAL A 1083 -14.92 -2.71 26.38
N GLU A 1084 -15.95 -2.50 25.56
CA GLU A 1084 -17.10 -1.66 25.90
C GLU A 1084 -17.91 -2.21 27.09
N VAL A 1085 -18.19 -3.53 27.12
CA VAL A 1085 -18.88 -4.20 28.24
C VAL A 1085 -18.07 -4.06 29.53
N ILE A 1086 -16.75 -4.25 29.46
CA ILE A 1086 -15.85 -4.07 30.60
C ILE A 1086 -15.82 -2.60 31.07
N ARG A 1087 -15.82 -1.62 30.16
CA ARG A 1087 -15.90 -0.18 30.48
C ARG A 1087 -17.20 0.13 31.23
N ARG A 1088 -18.34 -0.34 30.72
CA ARG A 1088 -19.66 -0.11 31.33
C ARG A 1088 -19.80 -0.74 32.72
N LEU A 1089 -19.23 -1.93 32.93
CA LEU A 1089 -19.15 -2.54 34.27
C LEU A 1089 -18.29 -1.71 35.23
N HIS A 1090 -17.17 -1.15 34.75
CA HIS A 1090 -16.32 -0.28 35.54
C HIS A 1090 -17.05 1.01 35.94
N GLU A 1091 -17.74 1.66 35.01
CA GLU A 1091 -18.52 2.90 35.24
C GLU A 1091 -19.67 2.70 36.23
N GLN A 1092 -20.24 1.49 36.28
CA GLN A 1092 -21.24 1.10 37.28
C GLN A 1092 -20.66 0.82 38.68
N GLY A 1093 -19.35 0.95 38.87
CA GLY A 1093 -18.67 0.74 40.15
C GLY A 1093 -18.52 -0.73 40.56
N VAL A 1094 -18.71 -1.68 39.64
CA VAL A 1094 -18.62 -3.12 39.95
C VAL A 1094 -17.17 -3.50 40.28
N PRO A 1095 -16.89 -4.18 41.42
CA PRO A 1095 -15.54 -4.60 41.76
C PRO A 1095 -15.17 -5.91 41.05
N PHE A 1096 -14.37 -5.83 39.99
CA PHE A 1096 -13.83 -6.98 39.26
C PHE A 1096 -12.44 -6.67 38.67
N LYS A 1097 -11.78 -7.72 38.15
CA LYS A 1097 -10.67 -7.62 37.18
C LYS A 1097 -11.01 -8.43 35.94
N ALA A 1098 -10.50 -8.05 34.78
CA ALA A 1098 -10.75 -8.72 33.51
C ALA A 1098 -9.46 -9.14 32.81
N ALA A 1099 -9.54 -10.19 32.00
CA ALA A 1099 -8.46 -10.66 31.15
C ALA A 1099 -8.99 -11.08 29.78
N LEU A 1100 -8.24 -10.79 28.73
CA LEU A 1100 -8.54 -11.19 27.35
C LEU A 1100 -7.38 -12.01 26.78
N VAL A 1101 -7.66 -13.27 26.45
CA VAL A 1101 -6.72 -14.21 25.82
C VAL A 1101 -7.02 -14.29 24.33
N GLY A 1102 -6.04 -13.96 23.51
CA GLY A 1102 -6.16 -13.91 22.06
C GLY A 1102 -5.24 -12.88 21.42
N ASP A 1103 -5.02 -13.04 20.12
CA ASP A 1103 -4.31 -12.10 19.25
C ASP A 1103 -4.98 -12.06 17.86
N GLY A 1104 -4.66 -11.08 17.02
CA GLY A 1104 -5.23 -10.93 15.68
C GLY A 1104 -5.12 -9.51 15.11
N LEU A 1105 -5.74 -9.30 13.94
CA LEU A 1105 -5.67 -8.03 13.19
C LEU A 1105 -6.18 -6.82 13.97
N MET A 1106 -7.06 -7.02 14.96
CA MET A 1106 -7.58 -5.93 15.80
C MET A 1106 -6.77 -5.68 17.08
N ALA A 1107 -5.61 -6.32 17.29
CA ALA A 1107 -4.86 -6.21 18.54
C ALA A 1107 -4.50 -4.77 18.93
N ASP A 1108 -4.11 -3.94 17.95
CA ASP A 1108 -3.80 -2.52 18.19
C ASP A 1108 -5.06 -1.68 18.46
N ALA A 1109 -6.16 -1.95 17.75
CA ALA A 1109 -7.45 -1.31 18.00
C ALA A 1109 -7.99 -1.63 19.40
N VAL A 1110 -7.78 -2.85 19.88
CA VAL A 1110 -8.13 -3.30 21.24
C VAL A 1110 -7.25 -2.63 22.28
N ARG A 1111 -5.92 -2.58 22.10
CA ARG A 1111 -5.00 -1.82 22.96
C ARG A 1111 -5.45 -0.36 23.12
N ALA A 1112 -5.62 0.34 21.99
CA ALA A 1112 -6.06 1.74 21.99
C ALA A 1112 -7.46 1.93 22.61
N ALA A 1113 -8.37 0.95 22.50
CA ALA A 1113 -9.67 1.00 23.16
C ALA A 1113 -9.58 0.82 24.68
N VAL A 1114 -8.71 -0.06 25.17
CA VAL A 1114 -8.45 -0.26 26.61
C VAL A 1114 -7.85 1.01 27.23
N GLU A 1115 -6.84 1.60 26.57
CA GLU A 1115 -6.17 2.82 27.02
C GLU A 1115 -7.13 4.01 27.07
N ARG A 1116 -7.87 4.28 25.98
CA ARG A 1116 -8.87 5.37 25.93
C ARG A 1116 -10.02 5.20 26.93
N SER A 1117 -10.32 3.97 27.33
CA SER A 1117 -11.35 3.67 28.33
C SER A 1117 -10.85 3.75 29.78
N GLY A 1118 -9.57 4.08 30.01
CA GLY A 1118 -8.97 4.08 31.35
C GLY A 1118 -8.87 2.68 31.99
N LEU A 1119 -8.92 1.62 31.18
CA LEU A 1119 -9.05 0.24 31.64
C LEU A 1119 -7.72 -0.50 31.84
N SER A 1120 -6.57 0.10 31.57
CA SER A 1120 -5.26 -0.60 31.52
C SER A 1120 -4.91 -1.36 32.81
N GLU A 1121 -5.28 -0.86 33.99
CA GLU A 1121 -5.09 -1.53 35.29
C GLU A 1121 -6.14 -2.64 35.58
N ARG A 1122 -7.23 -2.66 34.83
CA ARG A 1122 -8.41 -3.51 35.07
C ARG A 1122 -8.62 -4.61 34.02
N LEU A 1123 -8.18 -4.40 32.77
CA LEU A 1123 -8.31 -5.34 31.67
C LEU A 1123 -6.93 -5.72 31.12
N LEU A 1124 -6.48 -6.92 31.49
CA LEU A 1124 -5.22 -7.48 31.06
C LEU A 1124 -5.33 -8.10 29.66
N LEU A 1125 -4.55 -7.62 28.71
CA LEU A 1125 -4.42 -8.22 27.37
C LEU A 1125 -3.30 -9.26 27.42
N LEU A 1126 -3.67 -10.55 27.40
CA LEU A 1126 -2.74 -11.66 27.67
C LEU A 1126 -2.10 -12.27 26.42
N GLY A 1127 -2.48 -11.83 25.23
CA GLY A 1127 -1.98 -12.39 23.97
C GLY A 1127 -2.31 -13.87 23.79
N VAL A 1128 -1.46 -14.59 23.05
CA VAL A 1128 -1.55 -16.05 22.92
C VAL A 1128 -0.99 -16.72 24.17
N ARG A 1129 -1.71 -17.72 24.70
CA ARG A 1129 -1.29 -18.55 25.85
C ARG A 1129 -1.50 -20.03 25.55
N GLU A 1130 -0.68 -20.88 26.15
CA GLU A 1130 -0.80 -22.34 26.06
C GLU A 1130 -1.72 -22.92 27.16
N ASP A 1131 -1.77 -22.26 28.33
CA ASP A 1131 -2.52 -22.67 29.51
C ASP A 1131 -3.93 -22.06 29.58
N VAL A 1132 -4.54 -21.77 28.42
CA VAL A 1132 -5.88 -21.14 28.29
C VAL A 1132 -6.93 -21.78 29.20
N ARG A 1133 -6.90 -23.10 29.35
CA ARG A 1133 -7.84 -23.86 30.20
C ARG A 1133 -7.69 -23.52 31.68
N THR A 1134 -6.46 -23.30 32.15
CA THR A 1134 -6.16 -22.85 33.51
C THR A 1134 -6.65 -21.41 33.73
N VAL A 1135 -6.52 -20.55 32.72
CA VAL A 1135 -7.09 -19.18 32.74
C VAL A 1135 -8.62 -19.21 32.78
N VAL A 1136 -9.27 -20.09 32.03
CA VAL A 1136 -10.73 -20.29 32.10
C VAL A 1136 -11.15 -20.87 33.45
N ALA A 1137 -10.45 -21.87 33.99
CA ALA A 1137 -10.72 -22.42 35.32
C ALA A 1137 -10.52 -21.39 36.45
N ALA A 1138 -9.59 -20.45 36.28
CA ALA A 1138 -9.35 -19.33 37.18
C ALA A 1138 -10.44 -18.25 37.14
N SER A 1139 -11.29 -18.22 36.10
CA SER A 1139 -12.37 -17.25 35.97
C SER A 1139 -13.52 -17.48 36.94
N ASP A 1140 -14.19 -16.38 37.28
CA ASP A 1140 -15.49 -16.36 37.95
C ASP A 1140 -16.64 -16.19 36.94
N LEU A 1141 -16.36 -15.56 35.80
CA LEU A 1141 -17.28 -15.36 34.68
C LEU A 1141 -16.50 -15.41 33.36
N VAL A 1142 -17.00 -16.15 32.36
CA VAL A 1142 -16.53 -16.03 30.98
C VAL A 1142 -17.45 -15.08 30.21
N LEU A 1143 -16.87 -14.13 29.48
CA LEU A 1143 -17.60 -13.23 28.57
C LEU A 1143 -17.19 -13.55 27.14
N HIS A 1144 -18.15 -14.03 26.33
CA HIS A 1144 -17.93 -14.39 24.93
C HIS A 1144 -18.68 -13.45 24.00
N VAL A 1145 -17.95 -12.74 23.13
CA VAL A 1145 -18.54 -11.85 22.12
C VAL A 1145 -18.19 -12.32 20.71
N ALA A 1146 -19.19 -12.29 19.83
CA ALA A 1146 -19.09 -12.63 18.43
C ALA A 1146 -20.26 -12.02 17.65
N LEU A 1147 -20.07 -11.77 16.36
CA LEU A 1147 -21.15 -11.46 15.42
C LEU A 1147 -21.75 -12.75 14.87
N VAL A 1148 -20.88 -13.68 14.46
CA VAL A 1148 -21.25 -15.00 13.92
C VAL A 1148 -20.28 -16.03 14.47
N GLU A 1149 -20.81 -17.17 14.92
CA GLU A 1149 -19.99 -18.31 15.36
C GLU A 1149 -20.76 -19.63 15.30
N GLY A 1150 -20.05 -20.71 14.97
CA GLY A 1150 -20.47 -22.10 15.17
C GLY A 1150 -20.41 -22.51 16.65
N HIS A 1151 -19.81 -23.66 16.98
CA HIS A 1151 -19.66 -24.09 18.39
C HIS A 1151 -18.30 -23.64 18.96
N PRO A 1152 -18.22 -22.53 19.74
CA PRO A 1152 -16.96 -22.08 20.31
C PRO A 1152 -16.48 -23.06 21.40
N ASN A 1153 -15.28 -23.60 21.22
CA ASN A 1153 -14.72 -24.56 22.16
C ASN A 1153 -14.57 -23.99 23.57
N ALA A 1154 -14.09 -22.74 23.70
CA ALA A 1154 -13.89 -22.09 24.99
C ALA A 1154 -15.17 -22.01 25.83
N LEU A 1155 -16.33 -21.88 25.20
CA LEU A 1155 -17.64 -21.83 25.87
C LEU A 1155 -18.07 -23.21 26.40
N MET A 1156 -17.79 -24.28 25.66
CA MET A 1156 -18.04 -25.65 26.13
C MET A 1156 -17.03 -26.06 27.22
N GLU A 1157 -15.75 -25.66 27.08
CA GLU A 1157 -14.71 -25.82 28.12
C GLU A 1157 -15.12 -25.09 29.42
N ALA A 1158 -15.62 -23.85 29.33
CA ALA A 1158 -16.10 -23.08 30.47
C ALA A 1158 -17.28 -23.76 31.20
N GLN A 1159 -18.29 -24.23 30.46
CA GLN A 1159 -19.44 -24.95 31.04
C GLN A 1159 -19.02 -26.30 31.67
N LEU A 1160 -18.09 -27.04 31.08
CA LEU A 1160 -17.53 -28.27 31.69
C LEU A 1160 -16.79 -27.99 33.00
N LEU A 1161 -16.13 -26.82 33.10
CA LEU A 1161 -15.45 -26.33 34.31
C LEU A 1161 -16.41 -25.67 35.34
N GLY A 1162 -17.73 -25.75 35.12
CA GLY A 1162 -18.74 -25.12 35.97
C GLY A 1162 -18.62 -23.60 36.06
N ARG A 1163 -18.06 -22.94 35.04
CA ARG A 1163 -17.92 -21.47 34.99
C ARG A 1163 -19.21 -20.85 34.45
N PRO A 1164 -19.78 -19.83 35.12
CA PRO A 1164 -20.79 -18.95 34.53
C PRO A 1164 -20.32 -18.34 33.22
N VAL A 1165 -21.26 -18.12 32.29
CA VAL A 1165 -20.94 -17.53 30.98
C VAL A 1165 -22.01 -16.52 30.57
N VAL A 1166 -21.59 -15.33 30.13
CA VAL A 1166 -22.44 -14.39 29.40
C VAL A 1166 -21.94 -14.36 27.96
N ALA A 1167 -22.86 -14.52 27.01
CA ALA A 1167 -22.49 -14.52 25.60
C ALA A 1167 -23.43 -13.71 24.70
N SER A 1168 -22.86 -13.12 23.66
CA SER A 1168 -23.60 -12.46 22.56
C SER A 1168 -24.47 -13.45 21.78
N ARG A 1169 -25.49 -12.95 21.09
CA ARG A 1169 -26.54 -13.73 20.42
C ARG A 1169 -26.14 -14.34 19.08
N ALA A 1170 -24.90 -14.81 18.95
CA ALA A 1170 -24.43 -15.59 17.82
C ALA A 1170 -25.10 -16.98 17.80
N GLU A 1171 -25.55 -17.43 16.63
CA GLU A 1171 -26.47 -18.59 16.56
C GLU A 1171 -25.89 -19.90 17.12
N GLY A 1172 -24.66 -20.27 16.75
CA GLY A 1172 -24.04 -21.50 17.24
C GLY A 1172 -23.62 -21.44 18.72
N THR A 1173 -23.46 -20.24 19.29
CA THR A 1173 -23.32 -20.04 20.73
C THR A 1173 -24.60 -20.48 21.45
N GLN A 1174 -25.77 -20.14 20.92
CA GLN A 1174 -27.06 -20.56 21.50
C GLN A 1174 -27.28 -22.08 21.44
N GLU A 1175 -26.71 -22.79 20.47
CA GLU A 1175 -26.84 -24.24 20.31
C GLU A 1175 -26.13 -25.05 21.41
N ILE A 1176 -25.09 -24.49 22.03
CA ILE A 1176 -24.23 -25.18 22.99
C ILE A 1176 -24.42 -24.75 24.45
N LEU A 1177 -25.39 -23.87 24.72
CA LEU A 1177 -25.79 -23.50 26.07
C LEU A 1177 -26.85 -24.47 26.60
N ALA A 1178 -26.65 -25.00 27.80
CA ALA A 1178 -27.56 -25.96 28.42
C ALA A 1178 -29.01 -25.40 28.49
N PRO A 1179 -30.04 -26.14 28.05
CA PRO A 1179 -31.41 -25.63 27.93
C PRO A 1179 -31.99 -25.02 29.20
N VAL A 1180 -31.61 -25.54 30.37
CA VAL A 1180 -32.10 -25.11 31.70
C VAL A 1180 -31.62 -23.71 32.08
N HIS A 1181 -30.51 -23.22 31.49
CA HIS A 1181 -29.92 -21.92 31.82
C HIS A 1181 -29.89 -20.93 30.64
N ARG A 1182 -30.47 -21.31 29.49
CA ARG A 1182 -30.45 -20.52 28.24
C ARG A 1182 -31.01 -19.10 28.36
N LEU A 1183 -31.88 -18.86 29.35
CA LEU A 1183 -32.48 -17.54 29.67
C LEU A 1183 -31.71 -16.74 30.74
N ARG A 1184 -30.71 -17.32 31.42
CA ARG A 1184 -29.84 -16.63 32.38
C ARG A 1184 -28.46 -16.23 31.80
N LEU A 1185 -28.11 -16.76 30.62
CA LEU A 1185 -26.74 -16.70 30.05
C LEU A 1185 -26.63 -15.94 28.70
N CYS A 1186 -27.77 -15.57 28.10
CA CYS A 1186 -27.83 -14.75 26.88
C CYS A 1186 -28.62 -13.47 27.14
N SER A 1187 -28.03 -12.33 26.79
CA SER A 1187 -28.76 -11.05 26.77
C SER A 1187 -29.85 -11.07 25.70
N THR A 1188 -31.00 -10.46 25.99
CA THR A 1188 -32.02 -10.13 24.98
C THR A 1188 -31.49 -9.12 23.97
N ASP A 1189 -30.65 -8.21 24.44
CA ASP A 1189 -30.12 -7.06 23.73
C ASP A 1189 -28.61 -7.27 23.49
N ASP A 1190 -28.22 -7.40 22.23
CA ASP A 1190 -26.88 -7.83 21.82
C ASP A 1190 -25.86 -6.68 21.71
N ASP A 1191 -26.02 -5.68 22.57
CA ASP A 1191 -25.22 -4.47 22.66
C ASP A 1191 -24.38 -4.43 23.96
N GLY A 1192 -23.53 -3.40 24.09
CA GLY A 1192 -22.67 -3.26 25.28
C GLY A 1192 -23.44 -3.01 26.57
N THR A 1193 -24.67 -2.50 26.51
CA THR A 1193 -25.52 -2.19 27.66
C THR A 1193 -26.17 -3.45 28.21
N GLY A 1194 -26.83 -4.23 27.34
CA GLY A 1194 -27.50 -5.48 27.69
C GLY A 1194 -26.52 -6.53 28.20
N LEU A 1195 -25.39 -6.70 27.51
CA LEU A 1195 -24.34 -7.62 27.96
C LEU A 1195 -23.72 -7.20 29.30
N ALA A 1196 -23.48 -5.90 29.54
CA ALA A 1196 -22.99 -5.42 30.84
C ALA A 1196 -24.02 -5.66 31.96
N ALA A 1197 -25.31 -5.46 31.71
CA ALA A 1197 -26.37 -5.74 32.68
C ALA A 1197 -26.43 -7.23 33.06
N HIS A 1198 -26.26 -8.14 32.08
CA HIS A 1198 -26.22 -9.58 32.34
C HIS A 1198 -24.95 -10.01 33.09
N CYS A 1199 -23.77 -9.50 32.70
CA CYS A 1199 -22.53 -9.71 33.45
C CYS A 1199 -22.68 -9.28 34.91
N ARG A 1200 -23.29 -8.11 35.16
CA ARG A 1200 -23.56 -7.62 36.51
C ARG A 1200 -24.51 -8.54 37.28
N ALA A 1201 -25.63 -8.96 36.70
CA ALA A 1201 -26.57 -9.86 37.36
C ALA A 1201 -25.93 -11.19 37.78
N VAL A 1202 -25.03 -11.72 36.95
CA VAL A 1202 -24.23 -12.91 37.28
C VAL A 1202 -23.24 -12.64 38.43
N LEU A 1203 -22.56 -11.49 38.43
CA LEU A 1203 -21.62 -11.11 39.50
C LEU A 1203 -22.33 -10.83 40.84
N ASP A 1204 -23.51 -10.21 40.81
CA ASP A 1204 -24.33 -9.92 41.99
C ASP A 1204 -24.94 -11.22 42.60
N SER A 1205 -24.96 -12.32 41.85
CA SER A 1205 -25.50 -13.65 42.26
C SER A 1205 -24.51 -14.80 42.02
N LEU A 1206 -23.21 -14.52 42.18
CA LEU A 1206 -22.13 -15.37 41.66
C LEU A 1206 -22.15 -16.82 42.15
N GLU A 1207 -22.43 -17.07 43.43
CA GLU A 1207 -22.43 -18.43 43.98
C GLU A 1207 -23.65 -19.26 43.53
N GLU A 1208 -24.84 -18.65 43.43
CA GLU A 1208 -26.01 -19.31 42.82
C GLU A 1208 -25.74 -19.63 41.35
N THR A 1209 -25.11 -18.70 40.62
CA THR A 1209 -24.82 -18.87 39.19
C THR A 1209 -23.71 -19.90 38.95
N LYS A 1210 -22.69 -20.01 39.82
CA LYS A 1210 -21.67 -21.07 39.77
C LYS A 1210 -22.30 -22.45 40.04
N GLN A 1211 -23.18 -22.56 41.03
CA GLN A 1211 -23.90 -23.80 41.31
C GLN A 1211 -24.74 -24.24 40.10
N ALA A 1212 -25.50 -23.31 39.51
CA ALA A 1212 -26.26 -23.57 38.28
C ALA A 1212 -25.37 -23.93 37.09
N ALA A 1213 -24.20 -23.29 36.93
CA ALA A 1213 -23.24 -23.62 35.86
C ALA A 1213 -22.62 -25.01 36.03
N ALA A 1214 -22.39 -25.47 37.26
CA ALA A 1214 -21.93 -26.84 37.54
C ALA A 1214 -22.98 -27.90 37.15
N GLU A 1215 -24.27 -27.61 37.32
CA GLU A 1215 -25.38 -28.50 36.91
C GLU A 1215 -25.49 -28.65 35.38
N ALA A 1216 -24.93 -27.72 34.60
CA ALA A 1216 -24.84 -27.79 33.14
C ALA A 1216 -23.72 -28.74 32.64
N ALA A 1217 -22.66 -28.97 33.43
CA ALA A 1217 -21.49 -29.72 33.00
C ALA A 1217 -21.79 -31.17 32.53
N PRO A 1218 -22.66 -31.96 33.20
CA PRO A 1218 -23.03 -33.31 32.72
C PRO A 1218 -23.76 -33.29 31.37
N TRP A 1219 -24.54 -32.25 31.08
CA TRP A 1219 -25.22 -32.09 29.79
C TRP A 1219 -24.20 -31.82 28.67
N VAL A 1220 -23.24 -30.91 28.90
CA VAL A 1220 -22.17 -30.64 27.92
C VAL A 1220 -21.30 -31.87 27.70
N ALA A 1221 -20.94 -32.59 28.77
CA ALA A 1221 -20.17 -33.84 28.68
C ALA A 1221 -20.88 -34.94 27.87
N ASN A 1222 -22.21 -35.05 27.97
CA ASN A 1222 -23.00 -36.03 27.20
C ASN A 1222 -23.25 -35.61 25.74
N CYS A 1223 -23.34 -34.30 25.46
CA CYS A 1223 -23.66 -33.79 24.13
C CYS A 1223 -22.43 -33.55 23.23
N PHE A 1224 -21.28 -33.19 23.83
CA PHE A 1224 -20.07 -32.75 23.12
C PHE A 1224 -18.82 -33.56 23.49
N SER A 1225 -18.96 -34.85 23.82
CA SER A 1225 -17.80 -35.73 24.03
C SER A 1225 -17.06 -36.05 22.73
N ILE A 1226 -15.81 -36.52 22.83
CA ILE A 1226 -15.08 -37.09 21.69
C ILE A 1226 -15.84 -38.28 21.08
N ASP A 1227 -16.47 -39.13 21.89
CA ASP A 1227 -17.28 -40.24 21.37
C ASP A 1227 -18.51 -39.76 20.60
N ARG A 1228 -19.13 -38.65 20.99
CA ARG A 1228 -20.20 -37.99 20.21
C ARG A 1228 -19.66 -37.42 18.90
N LEU A 1229 -18.50 -36.76 18.91
CA LEU A 1229 -17.84 -36.28 17.70
C LEU A 1229 -17.60 -37.43 16.70
N VAL A 1230 -17.04 -38.55 17.16
CA VAL A 1230 -16.83 -39.75 16.32
C VAL A 1230 -18.17 -40.33 15.84
N THR A 1231 -19.13 -40.52 16.75
CA THR A 1231 -20.49 -41.03 16.46
C THR A 1231 -21.18 -40.22 15.37
N ASN A 1232 -21.20 -38.89 15.52
CA ASN A 1232 -21.86 -37.98 14.58
C ASN A 1232 -21.13 -37.93 13.23
N THR A 1233 -19.80 -38.06 13.24
CA THR A 1233 -18.98 -38.15 12.01
C THR A 1233 -19.30 -39.43 11.23
N LEU A 1234 -19.26 -40.59 11.89
CA LEU A 1234 -19.54 -41.89 11.26
C LEU A 1234 -20.99 -42.00 10.80
N ALA A 1235 -21.95 -41.53 11.61
CA ALA A 1235 -23.36 -41.47 11.24
C ALA A 1235 -23.61 -40.57 10.02
N SER A 1236 -22.92 -39.43 9.93
CA SER A 1236 -23.00 -38.54 8.76
C SER A 1236 -22.43 -39.17 7.50
N ALA A 1237 -21.42 -40.03 7.63
CA ALA A 1237 -20.90 -40.84 6.52
C ALA A 1237 -21.76 -42.08 6.19
N GLY A 1238 -22.77 -42.42 7.00
CA GLY A 1238 -23.57 -43.65 6.85
C GLY A 1238 -22.83 -44.93 7.25
N LEU A 1239 -21.75 -44.82 8.03
CA LEU A 1239 -20.90 -45.94 8.44
C LEU A 1239 -21.34 -46.53 9.80
N PRO A 1240 -20.95 -47.78 10.13
CA PRO A 1240 -21.30 -48.41 11.40
C PRO A 1240 -20.84 -47.60 12.60
N VAL A 1241 -21.81 -47.18 13.40
CA VAL A 1241 -21.62 -46.45 14.67
C VAL A 1241 -21.51 -47.48 15.80
N PRO A 1242 -20.61 -47.31 16.80
CA PRO A 1242 -20.65 -48.10 18.02
C PRO A 1242 -21.99 -47.93 18.75
N ALA A 1243 -22.44 -48.98 19.44
CA ALA A 1243 -23.68 -48.96 20.24
C ALA A 1243 -23.55 -48.11 21.52
#